data_AF-A0A1V4PQN3-F1
#
_entry.id   AF-A0A1V4PQN3-F1
#
_cell.length_a   1.000
_cell.length_b   1.000
_cell.length_c   1.000
_cell.angle_alpha   90.00
_cell.angle_beta   90.00
_cell.angle_gamma   90.00
#
_symmetry.space_group_name_H-M   'P 1'
#
loop_
_entity.id
_entity.type
_entity.pdbx_description
1 polymer ?
#
loop_
_entity_poly.entity_id
_entity_poly.type
_entity_poly.pdbx_seq_one_letter_code
_entity_poly.pdbx_strand_id
1 'polypeptide(L)'
;MPHGTLRRWFLSDISPEPAGLMGPYRRTNTETKTHSWWKVMCLTGVDYFSSLGYQPGIAALAAGTIAPLATIVLVALTLFGALPVYRYIAARSPHGSGSIAMLERLLPWWGGKVFVLVLLGFAATDFLITMTLSAADATAHFIENPFVPDIFTGHNVAITLVFLAFLAAIFLRGFTEAIAVAVGLVAIYLVLNVVVIADGLWRIATSPHVVVDWSHAMTAEHGSPWMMIAIALLVFPKLALGLSGFETGVAVMPQIDGSPDDPPDRPTVRIAGTRRLLTTAAVTMSILLITSSLVCTILIPEKAFDVGGQANGRALAFLAHADLGNAFGTVYDISTILILWFAGASAMAGLLNLVPRYLPRYGMAPDWARANRPLVVVFILIAAGVTIYFDASVDKQGSAYATGVLVLMTSAAIAVMLSVRKHRRRVATICFGGIALVFCYTTVTNIIERPEGVQVAAFFIAAILILSFASRVSRSFELRSGEITFDETAQQIIDGAALAGEIHIVTHDPDDRSLVEYREKELQQRAESHIPDADQIVFLEVNVTDSSDFVTDLEIHGRYHEGGFRILWVSSAAVPNTIASTLFAIRDWTDLVPNVYFEWSEDNPIVNILRFLFIGQGEVAAVTREVVRRAEPDVARRPVIHVG
;
A
#
# COMPACT_ATOMS: atom_id res chain seq x y z
N MET A 1 -11.89 17.31 -32.94
CA MET A 1 -11.04 17.58 -31.75
C MET A 1 -10.57 16.26 -31.15
N PRO A 2 -9.32 16.17 -30.67
CA PRO A 2 -8.56 14.92 -30.46
C PRO A 2 -8.80 14.26 -29.07
N HIS A 3 -10.01 14.33 -28.52
CA HIS A 3 -10.29 13.82 -27.17
C HIS A 3 -10.27 12.28 -27.08
N GLY A 4 -10.47 11.57 -28.20
CA GLY A 4 -10.54 10.11 -28.22
C GLY A 4 -9.18 9.39 -28.10
N THR A 5 -8.09 10.01 -28.55
CA THR A 5 -6.74 9.40 -28.59
C THR A 5 -5.98 9.62 -27.28
N LEU A 6 -6.08 10.82 -26.71
CA LEU A 6 -5.47 11.14 -25.40
C LEU A 6 -6.15 10.38 -24.27
N ARG A 7 -7.48 10.28 -24.25
CA ARG A 7 -8.20 9.49 -23.23
C ARG A 7 -7.87 8.00 -23.34
N ARG A 8 -7.81 7.45 -24.56
CA ARG A 8 -7.39 6.04 -24.78
C ARG A 8 -5.95 5.80 -24.38
N TRP A 9 -5.03 6.72 -24.69
CA TRP A 9 -3.65 6.61 -24.22
C TRP A 9 -3.58 6.71 -22.70
N PHE A 10 -4.25 7.68 -22.07
CA PHE A 10 -4.21 7.87 -20.62
C PHE A 10 -4.81 6.70 -19.83
N LEU A 11 -5.75 5.96 -20.42
CA LEU A 11 -6.41 4.80 -19.82
C LEU A 11 -6.02 3.46 -20.47
N SER A 12 -4.97 3.41 -21.32
CA SER A 12 -4.63 2.22 -22.10
C SER A 12 -4.22 1.02 -21.26
N ASP A 13 -3.75 1.28 -20.04
CA ASP A 13 -3.19 0.27 -19.14
C ASP A 13 -4.28 -0.35 -18.24
N ILE A 14 -5.55 0.05 -18.42
CA ILE A 14 -6.69 -0.66 -17.82
C ILE A 14 -6.84 -1.99 -18.55
N SER A 15 -6.33 -3.07 -17.97
CA SER A 15 -6.69 -4.41 -18.40
C SER A 15 -8.23 -4.56 -18.34
N PRO A 16 -8.90 -5.01 -19.41
CA PRO A 16 -10.35 -5.00 -19.52
C PRO A 16 -11.08 -6.08 -18.70
N GLU A 17 -10.47 -6.70 -17.69
CA GLU A 17 -11.12 -7.81 -16.97
C GLU A 17 -11.27 -7.58 -15.45
N PRO A 18 -12.40 -8.03 -14.87
CA PRO A 18 -12.70 -7.85 -13.45
C PRO A 18 -11.69 -8.62 -12.59
N ALA A 19 -11.44 -8.08 -11.39
CA ALA A 19 -10.71 -8.76 -10.32
C ALA A 19 -11.54 -9.92 -9.74
N GLY A 20 -11.82 -10.94 -10.55
CA GLY A 20 -12.35 -12.22 -10.11
C GLY A 20 -11.21 -13.17 -9.75
N LEU A 21 -11.47 -14.10 -8.83
CA LEU A 21 -10.59 -15.18 -8.41
C LEU A 21 -9.71 -15.71 -9.57
N MET A 22 -8.40 -15.71 -9.37
CA MET A 22 -7.48 -16.50 -10.20
C MET A 22 -7.90 -17.96 -10.10
N GLY A 23 -8.72 -18.43 -11.05
CA GLY A 23 -8.91 -19.85 -11.27
C GLY A 23 -7.56 -20.50 -11.59
N PRO A 24 -7.36 -21.79 -11.25
CA PRO A 24 -6.06 -22.47 -11.27
C PRO A 24 -5.37 -22.59 -12.65
N TYR A 25 -5.93 -21.99 -13.71
CA TYR A 25 -5.45 -22.13 -15.09
C TYR A 25 -5.28 -20.82 -15.88
N ARG A 26 -5.47 -19.62 -15.30
CA ARG A 26 -5.39 -18.37 -16.09
C ARG A 26 -4.01 -17.71 -16.01
N ARG A 27 -3.17 -17.92 -17.03
CA ARG A 27 -1.93 -17.16 -17.27
C ARG A 27 -2.29 -15.73 -17.71
N THR A 28 -1.74 -14.73 -17.04
CA THR A 28 -1.81 -13.34 -17.50
C THR A 28 -1.05 -13.22 -18.83
N ASN A 29 -1.75 -12.77 -19.87
CA ASN A 29 -1.24 -12.71 -21.24
C ASN A 29 -0.36 -11.46 -21.53
N THR A 30 0.19 -10.86 -20.48
CA THR A 30 1.23 -9.84 -20.59
C THR A 30 2.47 -10.44 -19.97
N GLU A 31 3.41 -10.91 -20.81
CA GLU A 31 4.75 -11.30 -20.38
C GLU A 31 5.42 -10.08 -19.71
N THR A 32 5.17 -9.89 -18.42
CA THR A 32 5.96 -8.97 -17.62
C THR A 32 7.35 -9.57 -17.59
N LYS A 33 8.31 -8.96 -18.30
CA LYS A 33 9.70 -9.42 -18.27
C LYS A 33 10.15 -9.51 -16.82
N THR A 34 10.46 -10.72 -16.37
CA THR A 34 11.12 -10.94 -15.08
C THR A 34 12.62 -10.76 -15.25
N HIS A 35 13.30 -10.53 -14.12
CA HIS A 35 14.71 -10.24 -14.08
C HIS A 35 15.40 -11.03 -12.96
N SER A 36 16.71 -11.21 -13.13
CA SER A 36 17.53 -11.85 -12.11
C SER A 36 17.52 -11.04 -10.81
N TRP A 37 17.49 -11.74 -9.65
CA TRP A 37 17.35 -11.12 -8.33
C TRP A 37 18.31 -9.95 -8.05
N TRP A 38 19.54 -9.97 -8.56
CA TRP A 38 20.52 -8.91 -8.36
C TRP A 38 20.20 -7.63 -9.17
N LYS A 39 19.52 -7.75 -10.31
CA LYS A 39 19.05 -6.59 -11.09
C LYS A 39 17.89 -5.91 -10.37
N VAL A 40 16.96 -6.73 -9.86
CA VAL A 40 15.86 -6.25 -9.02
C VAL A 40 16.39 -5.65 -7.71
N MET A 41 17.48 -6.20 -7.16
CA MET A 41 18.18 -5.62 -6.00
C MET A 41 18.67 -4.21 -6.29
N CYS A 42 19.18 -3.91 -7.49
CA CYS A 42 19.57 -2.55 -7.85
C CYS A 42 18.36 -1.62 -7.96
N LEU A 43 17.21 -2.09 -8.45
CA LEU A 43 15.98 -1.29 -8.48
C LEU A 43 15.50 -0.93 -7.07
N THR A 44 15.51 -1.87 -6.13
CA THR A 44 15.19 -1.58 -4.72
C THR A 44 16.32 -0.86 -4.00
N GLY A 45 17.54 -1.06 -4.50
CA GLY A 45 18.78 -0.53 -3.96
C GLY A 45 18.95 0.95 -4.23
N VAL A 46 18.30 1.52 -5.25
CA VAL A 46 18.32 2.99 -5.40
C VAL A 46 17.68 3.69 -4.21
N ASP A 47 16.63 3.11 -3.61
CA ASP A 47 16.01 3.60 -2.37
C ASP A 47 16.90 3.29 -1.15
N TYR A 48 17.31 2.03 -1.02
CA TYR A 48 18.07 1.60 0.16
C TYR A 48 19.49 2.18 0.25
N PHE A 49 20.26 2.16 -0.83
CA PHE A 49 21.65 2.62 -0.83
C PHE A 49 21.76 4.14 -0.91
N SER A 50 20.80 4.84 -1.52
CA SER A 50 20.83 6.32 -1.56
C SER A 50 20.76 6.95 -0.17
N SER A 51 20.24 6.23 0.82
CA SER A 51 20.28 6.65 2.22
C SER A 51 21.70 6.98 2.72
N LEU A 52 22.76 6.44 2.09
CA LEU A 52 24.15 6.82 2.41
C LEU A 52 24.46 8.32 2.19
N GLY A 53 23.69 9.01 1.33
CA GLY A 53 23.90 10.44 1.06
C GLY A 53 23.72 11.28 2.32
N TYR A 54 22.65 11.01 3.06
CA TYR A 54 22.26 11.79 4.24
C TYR A 54 22.49 11.07 5.58
N GLN A 55 22.40 9.74 5.63
CA GLN A 55 22.32 9.01 6.90
C GLN A 55 23.56 9.14 7.80
N PRO A 56 24.82 9.16 7.29
CA PRO A 56 25.99 9.42 8.12
C PRO A 56 25.94 10.81 8.77
N GLY A 57 25.46 11.83 8.04
CA GLY A 57 25.27 13.18 8.56
C GLY A 57 24.20 13.25 9.64
N ILE A 58 23.06 12.59 9.41
CA ILE A 58 21.98 12.49 10.42
C ILE A 58 22.47 11.77 11.67
N ALA A 59 23.29 10.71 11.51
CA ALA A 59 23.85 9.99 12.64
C ALA A 59 24.78 10.88 13.47
N ALA A 60 25.67 11.62 12.83
CA ALA A 60 26.54 12.58 13.51
C ALA A 60 25.75 13.69 14.20
N LEU A 61 24.73 14.27 13.56
CA LEU A 61 23.84 15.28 14.17
C LEU A 61 23.08 14.77 15.39
N ALA A 62 22.57 13.53 15.32
CA ALA A 62 21.71 12.99 16.35
C ALA A 62 22.50 12.45 17.56
N ALA A 63 23.69 11.92 17.32
CA ALA A 63 24.45 11.12 18.28
C ALA A 63 25.87 11.65 18.55
N GLY A 64 26.32 12.69 17.83
CA GLY A 64 27.65 13.30 18.04
C GLY A 64 28.77 12.26 18.01
N THR A 65 29.62 12.29 19.04
CA THR A 65 30.81 11.41 19.13
C THR A 65 30.47 9.92 19.17
N ILE A 66 29.26 9.53 19.59
CA ILE A 66 28.81 8.12 19.66
C ILE A 66 28.07 7.64 18.39
N ALA A 67 28.00 8.45 17.32
CA ALA A 67 27.31 8.08 16.07
C ALA A 67 27.72 6.71 15.49
N PRO A 68 29.00 6.27 15.50
CA PRO A 68 29.36 4.93 15.04
C PRO A 68 28.73 3.82 15.90
N LEU A 69 28.65 4.01 17.21
CA LEU A 69 28.03 3.04 18.13
C LEU A 69 26.51 2.95 17.90
N ALA A 70 25.84 4.10 17.74
CA ALA A 70 24.41 4.14 17.41
C ALA A 70 24.12 3.51 16.04
N THR A 71 25.04 3.66 15.08
CA THR A 71 24.95 3.01 13.77
C THR A 71 25.11 1.49 13.87
N ILE A 72 25.95 0.97 14.76
CA ILE A 72 26.06 -0.47 15.03
C ILE A 72 24.74 -1.03 15.58
N VAL A 73 24.05 -0.29 16.48
CA VAL A 73 22.73 -0.67 16.98
C VAL A 73 21.72 -0.77 15.84
N LEU A 74 21.71 0.21 14.93
CA LEU A 74 20.85 0.18 13.75
C LEU A 74 21.16 -1.02 12.85
N VAL A 75 22.43 -1.30 12.58
CA VAL A 75 22.85 -2.47 11.78
C VAL A 75 22.43 -3.78 12.46
N ALA A 76 22.56 -3.89 13.78
CA ALA A 76 22.10 -5.05 14.52
C ALA A 76 20.57 -5.23 14.39
N LEU A 77 19.80 -4.15 14.54
CA LEU A 77 18.35 -4.18 14.33
C LEU A 77 17.99 -4.54 12.88
N THR A 78 18.78 -4.09 11.90
CA THR A 78 18.61 -4.43 10.49
C THR A 78 18.81 -5.92 10.25
N LEU A 79 19.94 -6.48 10.70
CA LEU A 79 20.34 -7.86 10.43
C LEU A 79 19.56 -8.89 11.27
N PHE A 80 19.23 -8.56 12.51
CA PHE A 80 18.58 -9.47 13.46
C PHE A 80 17.09 -9.18 13.69
N GLY A 81 16.60 -8.00 13.30
CA GLY A 81 15.19 -7.59 13.40
C GLY A 81 14.50 -7.58 12.04
N ALA A 82 14.82 -6.59 11.19
CA ALA A 82 14.17 -6.39 9.90
C ALA A 82 14.39 -7.57 8.94
N LEU A 83 15.64 -7.97 8.70
CA LEU A 83 15.98 -9.00 7.71
C LEU A 83 15.27 -10.34 7.98
N PRO A 84 15.23 -10.90 9.21
CA PRO A 84 14.48 -12.13 9.48
C PRO A 84 12.97 -11.99 9.25
N VAL A 85 12.38 -10.85 9.63
CA VAL A 85 10.96 -10.53 9.41
C VAL A 85 10.65 -10.53 7.91
N TYR A 86 11.39 -9.77 7.10
CA TYR A 86 11.14 -9.66 5.66
C TYR A 86 11.47 -10.93 4.88
N ARG A 87 12.47 -11.72 5.31
CA ARG A 87 12.72 -13.06 4.75
C ARG A 87 11.58 -14.05 5.02
N TYR A 88 10.84 -13.86 6.12
CA TYR A 88 9.63 -14.63 6.42
C TYR A 88 8.45 -14.16 5.56
N ILE A 89 8.26 -12.84 5.43
CA ILE A 89 7.20 -12.25 4.60
C ILE A 89 7.36 -12.68 3.15
N ALA A 90 8.58 -12.66 2.59
CA ALA A 90 8.86 -13.12 1.24
C ALA A 90 8.37 -14.56 0.97
N ALA A 91 8.37 -15.43 1.99
CA ALA A 91 7.88 -16.81 1.85
C ALA A 91 6.37 -16.96 2.02
N ARG A 92 5.69 -16.01 2.70
CA ARG A 92 4.25 -16.04 2.97
C ARG A 92 3.43 -15.19 1.99
N SER A 93 4.07 -14.19 1.37
CA SER A 93 3.47 -13.22 0.47
C SER A 93 4.26 -13.15 -0.86
N PRO A 94 4.40 -14.27 -1.61
CA PRO A 94 5.30 -14.33 -2.77
C PRO A 94 4.82 -13.53 -3.99
N HIS A 95 3.59 -13.01 -3.92
CA HIS A 95 2.94 -12.23 -4.97
C HIS A 95 3.14 -10.71 -4.79
N GLY A 96 4.05 -10.28 -3.91
CA GLY A 96 4.37 -8.85 -3.73
C GLY A 96 3.32 -8.03 -2.98
N SER A 97 2.45 -8.68 -2.19
CA SER A 97 1.47 -7.99 -1.33
C SER A 97 2.06 -7.49 0.00
N GLY A 98 3.35 -7.76 0.25
CA GLY A 98 4.02 -7.34 1.47
C GLY A 98 3.37 -7.86 2.76
N SER A 99 3.54 -7.08 3.83
CA SER A 99 3.01 -7.33 5.17
C SER A 99 1.49 -7.11 5.27
N ILE A 100 0.94 -6.22 4.44
CA ILE A 100 -0.48 -5.80 4.47
C ILE A 100 -1.41 -7.00 4.21
N ALA A 101 -1.16 -7.82 3.18
CA ALA A 101 -1.97 -9.01 2.92
C ALA A 101 -1.88 -10.10 4.01
N MET A 102 -0.77 -10.14 4.77
CA MET A 102 -0.68 -11.07 5.88
C MET A 102 -1.63 -10.66 7.02
N LEU A 103 -1.73 -9.36 7.30
CA LEU A 103 -2.61 -8.82 8.34
C LEU A 103 -4.08 -8.87 7.94
N GLU A 104 -4.37 -8.61 6.67
CA GLU A 104 -5.71 -8.77 6.10
C GLU A 104 -6.29 -10.17 6.36
N ARG A 105 -5.49 -11.23 6.22
CA ARG A 105 -5.91 -12.62 6.47
C ARG A 105 -6.02 -12.99 7.96
N LEU A 106 -5.51 -12.15 8.86
CA LEU A 106 -5.44 -12.43 10.29
C LEU A 106 -6.49 -11.66 11.10
N LEU A 107 -6.95 -10.51 10.62
CA LEU A 107 -7.94 -9.68 11.30
C LEU A 107 -9.35 -10.00 10.78
N PRO A 108 -10.29 -10.41 11.66
CA PRO A 108 -11.66 -10.67 11.24
C PRO A 108 -12.40 -9.34 10.95
N TRP A 109 -13.33 -9.41 10.00
CA TRP A 109 -14.40 -8.42 9.80
C TRP A 109 -13.91 -7.00 9.41
N TRP A 110 -14.78 -5.99 9.56
CA TRP A 110 -14.53 -4.58 9.17
C TRP A 110 -13.31 -3.94 9.83
N GLY A 111 -12.94 -4.39 11.04
CA GLY A 111 -11.73 -3.92 11.72
C GLY A 111 -10.47 -4.16 10.89
N GLY A 112 -10.39 -5.29 10.17
CA GLY A 112 -9.30 -5.56 9.25
C GLY A 112 -9.21 -4.57 8.09
N LYS A 113 -10.35 -4.20 7.49
CA LYS A 113 -10.40 -3.22 6.38
C LYS A 113 -9.96 -1.83 6.83
N VAL A 114 -10.51 -1.32 7.93
CA VAL A 114 -10.12 0.01 8.46
C VAL A 114 -8.64 0.02 8.81
N PHE A 115 -8.15 -1.05 9.45
CA PHE A 115 -6.74 -1.18 9.78
C PHE A 115 -5.84 -1.19 8.54
N VAL A 116 -6.22 -1.93 7.49
CA VAL A 116 -5.50 -1.92 6.21
C VAL A 116 -5.51 -0.53 5.57
N LEU A 117 -6.62 0.23 5.64
CA LEU A 117 -6.66 1.60 5.11
C LEU A 117 -5.77 2.56 5.89
N VAL A 118 -5.71 2.42 7.21
CA VAL A 118 -4.78 3.17 8.05
C VAL A 118 -3.34 2.84 7.66
N LEU A 119 -3.00 1.56 7.51
CA LEU A 119 -1.68 1.14 7.03
C LEU A 119 -1.39 1.64 5.62
N LEU A 120 -2.38 1.68 4.74
CA LEU A 120 -2.23 2.23 3.38
C LEU A 120 -1.98 3.74 3.42
N GLY A 121 -2.54 4.47 4.38
CA GLY A 121 -2.21 5.87 4.64
C GLY A 121 -0.78 6.06 5.11
N PHE A 122 -0.28 5.21 6.00
CA PHE A 122 1.14 5.21 6.37
C PHE A 122 2.06 4.82 5.20
N ALA A 123 1.67 3.84 4.38
CA ALA A 123 2.40 3.48 3.16
C ALA A 123 2.41 4.63 2.15
N ALA A 124 1.28 5.30 1.96
CA ALA A 124 1.19 6.48 1.12
C ALA A 124 2.10 7.59 1.62
N THR A 125 2.12 7.82 2.93
CA THR A 125 3.02 8.78 3.58
C THR A 125 4.47 8.41 3.34
N ASP A 126 4.85 7.16 3.59
CA ASP A 126 6.22 6.67 3.40
C ASP A 126 6.68 6.91 1.95
N PHE A 127 6.00 6.33 0.96
CA PHE A 127 6.42 6.45 -0.43
C PHE A 127 6.32 7.87 -1.00
N LEU A 128 5.29 8.66 -0.63
CA LEU A 128 5.22 10.06 -1.10
C LEU A 128 6.35 10.89 -0.50
N ILE A 129 6.63 10.73 0.79
CA ILE A 129 7.72 11.45 1.45
C ILE A 129 9.07 10.97 0.92
N THR A 130 9.26 9.68 0.61
CA THR A 130 10.49 9.22 -0.08
C THR A 130 10.71 9.96 -1.39
N MET A 131 9.67 10.12 -2.23
CA MET A 131 9.81 10.88 -3.48
C MET A 131 10.21 12.34 -3.25
N THR A 132 9.55 13.02 -2.31
CA THR A 132 9.79 14.46 -2.07
C THR A 132 11.08 14.71 -1.31
N LEU A 133 11.43 13.87 -0.35
CA LEU A 133 12.67 13.92 0.42
C LEU A 133 13.86 13.63 -0.47
N SER A 134 13.84 12.55 -1.27
CA SER A 134 14.97 12.24 -2.16
C SER A 134 15.15 13.30 -3.26
N ALA A 135 14.07 13.89 -3.78
CA ALA A 135 14.19 15.00 -4.74
C ALA A 135 14.70 16.30 -4.09
N ALA A 136 14.32 16.57 -2.84
CA ALA A 136 14.84 17.68 -2.06
C ALA A 136 16.34 17.51 -1.75
N ASP A 137 16.74 16.29 -1.38
CA ASP A 137 18.14 15.98 -1.07
C ASP A 137 19.03 16.05 -2.32
N ALA A 138 18.54 15.52 -3.46
CA ALA A 138 19.18 15.72 -4.75
C ALA A 138 19.35 17.21 -5.10
N THR A 139 18.39 18.05 -4.71
CA THR A 139 18.49 19.50 -4.89
C THR A 139 19.56 20.14 -4.01
N ALA A 140 19.72 19.69 -2.76
CA ALA A 140 20.77 20.15 -1.86
C ALA A 140 22.17 19.83 -2.42
N HIS A 141 22.38 18.59 -2.88
CA HIS A 141 23.62 18.20 -3.56
C HIS A 141 23.91 19.04 -4.82
N PHE A 142 22.87 19.36 -5.60
CA PHE A 142 23.00 20.20 -6.78
C PHE A 142 23.42 21.63 -6.42
N ILE A 143 22.74 22.27 -5.46
CA ILE A 143 22.94 23.69 -5.17
C ILE A 143 24.30 23.97 -4.52
N GLU A 144 24.75 23.13 -3.60
CA GLU A 144 26.01 23.39 -2.91
C GLU A 144 27.23 22.83 -3.65
N ASN A 145 27.03 22.32 -4.88
CA ASN A 145 28.14 21.94 -5.73
C ASN A 145 28.94 23.19 -6.17
N PRO A 146 30.28 23.24 -5.99
CA PRO A 146 31.09 24.42 -6.29
C PRO A 146 31.08 24.91 -7.75
N PHE A 147 30.68 24.06 -8.70
CA PHE A 147 30.59 24.44 -10.12
C PHE A 147 29.18 24.91 -10.53
N VAL A 148 28.19 24.81 -9.65
CA VAL A 148 26.84 25.31 -9.91
C VAL A 148 26.81 26.81 -9.61
N PRO A 149 26.31 27.65 -10.55
CA PRO A 149 26.25 29.09 -10.32
C PRO A 149 25.29 29.48 -9.19
N ASP A 150 25.66 30.49 -8.40
CA ASP A 150 24.88 31.00 -7.26
C ASP A 150 23.45 31.45 -7.60
N ILE A 151 23.11 31.63 -8.89
CA ILE A 151 21.75 31.98 -9.34
C ILE A 151 20.71 30.91 -8.95
N PHE A 152 21.14 29.66 -8.78
CA PHE A 152 20.28 28.56 -8.37
C PHE A 152 20.10 28.48 -6.84
N THR A 153 20.95 29.16 -6.07
CA THR A 153 20.86 29.21 -4.62
C THR A 153 19.55 29.86 -4.18
N GLY A 154 18.87 29.25 -3.20
CA GLY A 154 17.56 29.69 -2.71
C GLY A 154 16.36 29.25 -3.57
N HIS A 155 16.58 28.57 -4.70
CA HIS A 155 15.51 28.06 -5.57
C HIS A 155 15.21 26.57 -5.31
N ASN A 156 15.41 26.08 -4.08
CA ASN A 156 15.28 24.68 -3.68
C ASN A 156 13.94 24.07 -4.11
N VAL A 157 12.84 24.79 -3.86
CA VAL A 157 11.48 24.33 -4.21
C VAL A 157 11.33 24.18 -5.72
N ALA A 158 11.75 25.16 -6.51
CA ALA A 158 11.60 25.12 -7.96
C ALA A 158 12.40 23.97 -8.60
N ILE A 159 13.65 23.78 -8.15
CA ILE A 159 14.52 22.71 -8.66
C ILE A 159 13.98 21.33 -8.26
N THR A 160 13.49 21.18 -7.03
CA THR A 160 12.85 19.93 -6.57
C THR A 160 11.61 19.60 -7.40
N LEU A 161 10.76 20.60 -7.71
CA LEU A 161 9.61 20.42 -8.58
C LEU A 161 10.00 20.00 -10.01
N VAL A 162 11.12 20.50 -10.53
CA VAL A 162 11.67 20.06 -11.83
C VAL A 162 12.10 18.60 -11.77
N PHE A 163 12.79 18.17 -10.71
CA PHE A 163 13.15 16.76 -10.52
C PHE A 163 11.91 15.85 -10.44
N LEU A 164 10.87 16.26 -9.70
CA LEU A 164 9.59 15.54 -9.64
C LEU A 164 8.89 15.51 -11.00
N ALA A 165 8.94 16.60 -11.78
CA ALA A 165 8.37 16.65 -13.13
C ALA A 165 9.10 15.70 -14.09
N PHE A 166 10.44 15.61 -14.02
CA PHE A 166 11.20 14.63 -14.80
C PHE A 166 10.85 13.19 -14.41
N LEU A 167 10.68 12.93 -13.11
CA LEU A 167 10.23 11.63 -12.62
C LEU A 167 8.85 11.28 -13.21
N ALA A 168 7.90 12.22 -13.16
CA ALA A 168 6.57 12.08 -13.75
C ALA A 168 6.63 11.76 -15.25
N ALA A 169 7.45 12.49 -16.00
CA ALA A 169 7.59 12.33 -17.45
C ALA A 169 8.05 10.92 -17.83
N ILE A 170 8.98 10.34 -17.07
CA ILE A 170 9.46 8.97 -17.29
C ILE A 170 8.32 7.96 -17.11
N PHE A 171 7.56 8.05 -16.03
CA PHE A 171 6.46 7.12 -15.74
C PHE A 171 5.29 7.27 -16.71
N LEU A 172 5.01 8.50 -17.18
CA LEU A 172 3.99 8.74 -18.20
C LEU A 172 4.37 8.11 -19.55
N ARG A 173 5.66 8.13 -19.92
CA ARG A 173 6.17 7.56 -21.18
C ARG A 173 6.21 6.03 -21.18
N GLY A 174 6.46 5.41 -20.03
CA GLY A 174 6.52 3.95 -19.86
C GLY A 174 7.85 3.50 -19.29
N PHE A 175 7.81 2.80 -18.15
CA PHE A 175 8.95 2.47 -17.29
C PHE A 175 9.56 1.10 -17.62
N THR A 176 9.87 0.81 -18.88
CA THR A 176 10.33 -0.54 -19.29
C THR A 176 11.83 -0.79 -19.14
N GLU A 177 12.67 0.26 -19.10
CA GLU A 177 14.14 0.14 -19.02
C GLU A 177 14.75 0.53 -17.67
N ALA A 178 13.91 0.83 -16.69
CA ALA A 178 14.35 1.36 -15.41
C ALA A 178 15.33 0.48 -14.64
N ILE A 179 15.17 -0.84 -14.74
CA ILE A 179 16.06 -1.79 -14.05
C ILE A 179 17.49 -1.69 -14.58
N ALA A 180 17.67 -1.46 -15.90
CA ALA A 180 19.00 -1.29 -16.48
C ALA A 180 19.66 0.01 -16.00
N VAL A 181 18.88 1.10 -15.94
CA VAL A 181 19.33 2.38 -15.39
C VAL A 181 19.71 2.24 -13.91
N ALA A 182 18.87 1.60 -13.11
CA ALA A 182 19.12 1.36 -11.69
C ALA A 182 20.41 0.59 -11.42
N VAL A 183 20.71 -0.45 -12.22
CA VAL A 183 21.96 -1.21 -12.12
C VAL A 183 23.18 -0.30 -12.32
N GLY A 184 23.16 0.55 -13.36
CA GLY A 184 24.24 1.50 -13.62
C GLY A 184 24.42 2.52 -12.49
N LEU A 185 23.33 3.14 -12.05
CA LEU A 185 23.34 4.13 -10.97
C LEU A 185 23.87 3.56 -9.65
N VAL A 186 23.35 2.40 -9.24
CA VAL A 186 23.78 1.74 -7.99
C VAL A 186 25.25 1.34 -8.07
N ALA A 187 25.70 0.76 -9.19
CA ALA A 187 27.09 0.34 -9.32
C ALA A 187 28.06 1.53 -9.23
N ILE A 188 27.79 2.61 -9.95
CA ILE A 188 28.62 3.83 -9.93
C ILE A 188 28.62 4.44 -8.53
N TYR A 189 27.45 4.62 -7.93
CA TYR A 189 27.32 5.24 -6.63
C TYR A 189 28.04 4.43 -5.53
N LEU A 190 27.86 3.11 -5.49
CA LEU A 190 28.53 2.27 -4.51
C LEU A 190 30.05 2.28 -4.68
N VAL A 191 30.56 2.26 -5.91
CA VAL A 191 32.00 2.36 -6.18
C VAL A 191 32.56 3.70 -5.68
N LEU A 192 31.89 4.81 -6.00
CA LEU A 192 32.32 6.13 -5.55
C LEU A 192 32.31 6.25 -4.03
N ASN A 193 31.28 5.72 -3.36
CA ASN A 193 31.24 5.66 -1.89
C ASN A 193 32.38 4.83 -1.31
N VAL A 194 32.68 3.66 -1.88
CA VAL A 194 33.82 2.85 -1.44
C VAL A 194 35.14 3.60 -1.58
N VAL A 195 35.33 4.37 -2.66
CA VAL A 195 36.53 5.19 -2.86
C VAL A 195 36.66 6.27 -1.77
N VAL A 196 35.58 7.04 -1.52
CA VAL A 196 35.58 8.09 -0.48
C VAL A 196 35.82 7.50 0.90
N ILE A 197 35.15 6.39 1.24
CA ILE A 197 35.31 5.72 2.52
C ILE A 197 36.72 5.14 2.67
N ALA A 198 37.28 4.54 1.61
CA ALA A 198 38.64 3.99 1.65
C ALA A 198 39.69 5.08 1.86
N ASP A 199 39.56 6.24 1.20
CA ASP A 199 40.43 7.39 1.43
C ASP A 199 40.31 7.92 2.88
N GLY A 200 39.09 8.05 3.39
CA GLY A 200 38.87 8.44 4.79
C GLY A 200 39.47 7.45 5.80
N LEU A 201 39.29 6.14 5.59
CA LEU A 201 39.92 5.11 6.43
C LEU A 201 41.45 5.16 6.35
N TRP A 202 42.01 5.44 5.17
CA TRP A 202 43.45 5.63 4.98
C TRP A 202 43.97 6.85 5.76
N ARG A 203 43.24 7.97 5.76
CA ARG A 203 43.56 9.17 6.55
C ARG A 203 43.53 8.91 8.05
N ILE A 204 42.54 8.18 8.52
CA ILE A 204 42.44 7.75 9.92
C ILE A 204 43.65 6.87 10.30
N ALA A 205 44.01 5.91 9.44
CA ALA A 205 45.15 5.03 9.68
C ALA A 205 46.50 5.76 9.66
N THR A 206 46.63 6.81 8.85
CA THR A 206 47.87 7.62 8.72
C THR A 206 47.97 8.77 9.70
N SER A 207 46.88 9.12 10.39
CA SER A 207 46.81 10.22 11.37
C SER A 207 46.33 9.75 12.74
N PRO A 208 47.12 8.96 13.52
CA PRO A 208 46.63 8.30 14.73
C PRO A 208 46.04 9.22 15.81
N HIS A 209 46.42 10.51 15.83
CA HIS A 209 45.92 11.49 16.78
C HIS A 209 44.40 11.69 16.67
N VAL A 210 43.79 11.63 15.48
CA VAL A 210 42.34 11.84 15.31
C VAL A 210 41.51 10.77 16.03
N VAL A 211 42.02 9.55 16.12
CA VAL A 211 41.38 8.45 16.86
C VAL A 211 41.48 8.67 18.36
N VAL A 212 42.65 9.14 18.81
CA VAL A 212 42.89 9.46 20.22
C VAL A 212 41.97 10.60 20.65
N ASP A 213 41.91 11.69 19.87
CA ASP A 213 41.08 12.86 20.14
C ASP A 213 39.59 12.49 20.18
N TRP A 214 39.10 11.72 19.20
CA TRP A 214 37.74 11.20 19.19
C TRP A 214 37.45 10.31 20.41
N SER A 215 38.35 9.38 20.74
CA SER A 215 38.16 8.49 21.89
C SER A 215 38.13 9.25 23.22
N HIS A 216 38.93 10.32 23.36
CA HIS A 216 38.91 11.21 24.51
C HIS A 216 37.64 12.05 24.56
N ALA A 217 37.20 12.63 23.44
CA ALA A 217 35.95 13.38 23.38
C ALA A 217 34.75 12.50 23.77
N MET A 218 34.65 11.30 23.18
CA MET A 218 33.61 10.33 23.47
C MET A 218 33.57 9.94 24.96
N THR A 219 34.74 9.65 25.55
CA THR A 219 34.83 9.24 26.97
C THR A 219 34.61 10.40 27.94
N ALA A 220 35.08 11.60 27.62
CA ALA A 220 34.90 12.80 28.43
C ALA A 220 33.41 13.22 28.49
N GLU A 221 32.71 13.13 27.36
CA GLU A 221 31.31 13.54 27.24
C GLU A 221 30.34 12.54 27.89
N HIS A 222 30.61 11.24 27.82
CA HIS A 222 29.65 10.19 28.22
C HIS A 222 30.06 9.41 29.48
N GLY A 223 31.32 9.51 29.92
CA GLY A 223 31.84 9.01 31.19
C GLY A 223 31.98 7.48 31.35
N SER A 224 31.06 6.67 30.80
CA SER A 224 31.11 5.21 30.89
C SER A 224 30.60 4.49 29.63
N PRO A 225 31.19 3.33 29.26
CA PRO A 225 30.72 2.53 28.12
C PRO A 225 29.24 2.11 28.21
N TRP A 226 28.75 1.84 29.43
CA TRP A 226 27.34 1.49 29.65
C TRP A 226 26.40 2.66 29.36
N MET A 227 26.80 3.88 29.72
CA MET A 227 26.05 5.09 29.38
C MET A 227 26.06 5.34 27.87
N MET A 228 27.18 5.12 27.19
CA MET A 228 27.26 5.22 25.73
C MET A 228 26.30 4.23 25.04
N ILE A 229 26.24 2.98 25.50
CA ILE A 229 25.28 1.99 24.98
C ILE A 229 23.84 2.43 25.26
N ALA A 230 23.55 2.92 26.46
CA ALA A 230 22.21 3.40 26.81
C ALA A 230 21.78 4.58 25.94
N ILE A 231 22.66 5.55 25.71
CA ILE A 231 22.37 6.71 24.86
C ILE A 231 22.28 6.29 23.39
N ALA A 232 23.13 5.38 22.91
CA ALA A 232 23.01 4.82 21.56
C ALA A 232 21.65 4.11 21.36
N LEU A 233 21.17 3.38 22.37
CA LEU A 233 19.84 2.76 22.39
C LEU A 233 18.69 3.75 22.60
N LEU A 234 18.95 4.97 23.06
CA LEU A 234 17.95 6.03 23.15
C LEU A 234 17.86 6.83 21.85
N VAL A 235 19.00 7.07 21.20
CA VAL A 235 19.13 7.89 19.99
C VAL A 235 18.84 7.10 18.70
N PHE A 236 18.97 5.77 18.70
CA PHE A 236 18.75 4.97 17.49
C PHE A 236 17.40 5.19 16.77
N PRO A 237 16.25 5.53 17.42
CA PRO A 237 15.01 5.79 16.69
C PRO A 237 15.17 6.92 15.68
N LYS A 238 16.03 7.91 15.96
CA LYS A 238 16.38 9.00 15.04
C LYS A 238 17.15 8.53 13.80
N LEU A 239 17.77 7.35 13.88
CA LEU A 239 18.57 6.73 12.82
C LEU A 239 17.80 5.71 11.99
N ALA A 240 16.56 5.39 12.37
CA ALA A 240 15.75 4.35 11.72
C ALA A 240 15.35 4.65 10.27
N LEU A 241 15.74 5.81 9.74
CA LEU A 241 15.55 6.29 8.37
C LEU A 241 16.18 5.35 7.31
N GLY A 242 17.21 4.57 7.68
CA GLY A 242 17.92 3.67 6.78
C GLY A 242 17.29 2.28 6.59
N LEU A 243 15.99 2.09 6.87
CA LEU A 243 15.32 0.78 6.82
C LEU A 243 14.21 0.66 5.75
N SER A 244 13.91 1.71 4.99
CA SER A 244 12.76 1.76 4.05
C SER A 244 12.78 0.68 2.96
N GLY A 245 13.96 0.37 2.43
CA GLY A 245 14.10 -0.49 1.25
C GLY A 245 13.61 -1.94 1.41
N PHE A 246 13.33 -2.40 2.64
CA PHE A 246 12.83 -3.75 2.89
C PHE A 246 11.39 -3.98 2.41
N GLU A 247 10.49 -3.02 2.62
CA GLU A 247 9.08 -3.14 2.18
C GLU A 247 9.02 -3.09 0.66
N THR A 248 9.72 -2.14 0.04
CA THR A 248 9.90 -2.07 -1.41
C THR A 248 10.50 -3.36 -1.98
N GLY A 249 11.50 -3.93 -1.31
CA GLY A 249 12.16 -5.18 -1.68
C GLY A 249 11.22 -6.38 -1.79
N VAL A 250 10.24 -6.50 -0.89
CA VAL A 250 9.23 -7.56 -0.95
C VAL A 250 8.11 -7.20 -1.92
N ALA A 251 7.76 -5.93 -2.08
CA ALA A 251 6.74 -5.47 -3.02
C ALA A 251 7.11 -5.79 -4.49
N VAL A 252 8.38 -5.65 -4.86
CA VAL A 252 8.87 -5.93 -6.23
C VAL A 252 9.21 -7.40 -6.48
N MET A 253 9.02 -8.28 -5.51
CA MET A 253 9.29 -9.71 -5.63
C MET A 253 8.73 -10.38 -6.91
N PRO A 254 7.52 -10.03 -7.42
CA PRO A 254 7.01 -10.59 -8.68
C PRO A 254 7.89 -10.33 -9.91
N GLN A 255 8.77 -9.32 -9.88
CA GLN A 255 9.70 -9.02 -10.95
C GLN A 255 10.91 -9.97 -10.98
N ILE A 256 11.12 -10.77 -9.93
CA ILE A 256 12.21 -11.74 -9.88
C ILE A 256 11.83 -13.01 -10.65
N ASP A 257 12.78 -13.51 -11.44
CA ASP A 257 12.66 -14.77 -12.17
C ASP A 257 12.18 -15.90 -11.25
N GLY A 258 11.12 -16.58 -11.69
CA GLY A 258 10.65 -17.84 -11.10
C GLY A 258 11.12 -19.04 -11.92
N SER A 259 10.87 -20.26 -11.44
CA SER A 259 11.02 -21.47 -12.25
C SER A 259 9.68 -21.90 -12.85
N PRO A 260 9.63 -22.40 -14.11
CA PRO A 260 8.46 -23.11 -14.63
C PRO A 260 8.08 -24.34 -13.80
N ASP A 261 9.05 -24.94 -13.11
CA ASP A 261 8.85 -26.13 -12.26
C ASP A 261 8.30 -25.78 -10.87
N ASP A 262 8.24 -24.49 -10.53
CA ASP A 262 7.70 -24.06 -9.25
C ASP A 262 6.17 -24.19 -9.22
N PRO A 263 5.57 -24.72 -8.14
CA PRO A 263 4.12 -24.69 -7.97
C PRO A 263 3.63 -23.22 -7.93
N PRO A 264 2.53 -22.88 -8.61
CA PRO A 264 2.04 -21.49 -8.71
C PRO A 264 1.87 -20.80 -7.35
N ASP A 265 1.41 -21.54 -6.34
CA ASP A 265 1.14 -21.00 -5.00
C ASP A 265 2.41 -20.81 -4.14
N ARG A 266 3.54 -21.43 -4.53
CA ARG A 266 4.78 -21.44 -3.76
C ARG A 266 6.01 -21.37 -4.67
N PRO A 267 6.31 -20.20 -5.27
CA PRO A 267 7.44 -20.04 -6.17
C PRO A 267 8.78 -20.05 -5.41
N THR A 268 9.39 -21.22 -5.26
CA THR A 268 10.56 -21.42 -4.41
C THR A 268 11.80 -20.67 -4.91
N VAL A 269 12.00 -20.62 -6.23
CA VAL A 269 13.14 -19.90 -6.84
C VAL A 269 13.00 -18.40 -6.63
N ARG A 270 11.80 -17.86 -6.82
CA ARG A 270 11.51 -16.43 -6.56
C ARG A 270 11.70 -16.08 -5.09
N ILE A 271 11.23 -16.92 -4.17
CA ILE A 271 11.42 -16.73 -2.71
C ILE A 271 12.91 -16.74 -2.37
N ALA A 272 13.69 -17.68 -2.93
CA ALA A 272 15.12 -17.75 -2.72
C ALA A 272 15.85 -16.52 -3.29
N GLY A 273 15.47 -16.06 -4.48
CA GLY A 273 15.98 -14.84 -5.10
C GLY A 273 15.72 -13.60 -4.26
N THR A 274 14.50 -13.46 -3.74
CA THR A 274 14.12 -12.34 -2.84
C THR A 274 14.93 -12.36 -1.55
N ARG A 275 15.11 -13.55 -0.96
CA ARG A 275 15.96 -13.72 0.23
C ARG A 275 17.42 -13.34 -0.03
N ARG A 276 17.96 -13.65 -1.21
CA ARG A 276 19.31 -13.24 -1.62
C ARG A 276 19.38 -11.72 -1.80
N LEU A 277 18.43 -11.12 -2.50
CA LEU A 277 18.29 -9.68 -2.67
C LEU A 277 18.34 -8.96 -1.32
N LEU A 278 17.44 -9.31 -0.39
CA LEU A 278 17.35 -8.67 0.93
C LEU A 278 18.62 -8.84 1.74
N THR A 279 19.22 -10.04 1.74
CA THR A 279 20.44 -10.32 2.50
C THR A 279 21.65 -9.59 1.92
N THR A 280 21.84 -9.61 0.61
CA THR A 280 22.96 -8.91 -0.04
C THR A 280 22.84 -7.41 0.17
N ALA A 281 21.67 -6.81 -0.04
CA ALA A 281 21.45 -5.40 0.22
C ALA A 281 21.74 -5.04 1.69
N ALA A 282 21.18 -5.79 2.64
CA ALA A 282 21.36 -5.54 4.07
C ALA A 282 22.84 -5.62 4.49
N VAL A 283 23.59 -6.62 4.03
CA VAL A 283 25.01 -6.78 4.36
C VAL A 283 25.86 -5.67 3.74
N THR A 284 25.67 -5.38 2.46
CA THR A 284 26.40 -4.29 1.78
C THR A 284 26.17 -2.96 2.47
N MET A 285 24.91 -2.62 2.77
CA MET A 285 24.57 -1.38 3.47
C MET A 285 25.10 -1.35 4.90
N SER A 286 25.11 -2.48 5.61
CA SER A 286 25.66 -2.55 6.97
C SER A 286 27.14 -2.19 7.02
N ILE A 287 27.92 -2.72 6.06
CA ILE A 287 29.36 -2.41 5.95
C ILE A 287 29.54 -0.92 5.63
N LEU A 288 28.79 -0.41 4.65
CA LEU A 288 28.90 0.98 4.22
C LEU A 288 28.49 1.95 5.31
N LEU A 289 27.36 1.71 6.00
CA LEU A 289 26.89 2.58 7.09
C LEU A 289 27.88 2.65 8.25
N ILE A 290 28.42 1.52 8.70
CA ILE A 290 29.40 1.51 9.81
C ILE A 290 30.65 2.28 9.40
N THR A 291 31.19 1.98 8.22
CA THR A 291 32.44 2.60 7.74
C THR A 291 32.27 4.08 7.43
N SER A 292 31.17 4.48 6.78
CA SER A 292 30.86 5.90 6.52
C SER A 292 30.61 6.68 7.80
N SER A 293 29.86 6.11 8.76
CA SER A 293 29.59 6.73 10.06
C SER A 293 30.89 6.95 10.84
N LEU A 294 31.77 5.96 10.87
CA LEU A 294 33.09 6.06 11.49
C LEU A 294 33.93 7.17 10.85
N VAL A 295 34.05 7.16 9.52
CA VAL A 295 34.87 8.13 8.78
C VAL A 295 34.33 9.55 8.95
N CYS A 296 33.02 9.75 8.81
CA CYS A 296 32.41 11.08 8.96
C CYS A 296 32.55 11.62 10.39
N THR A 297 32.33 10.78 11.41
CA THR A 297 32.39 11.21 12.82
C THR A 297 33.81 11.60 13.23
N ILE A 298 34.83 10.91 12.71
CA ILE A 298 36.22 11.16 13.10
C ILE A 298 36.85 12.32 12.31
N LEU A 299 36.52 12.47 11.02
CA LEU A 299 37.19 13.43 10.14
C LEU A 299 36.48 14.77 9.99
N ILE A 300 35.15 14.82 10.17
CA ILE A 300 34.37 16.04 9.94
C ILE A 300 34.21 16.80 11.27
N PRO A 301 34.52 18.11 11.31
CA PRO A 301 34.27 18.93 12.49
C PRO A 301 32.78 18.99 12.84
N GLU A 302 32.44 18.92 14.14
CA GLU A 302 31.06 18.92 14.64
C GLU A 302 30.19 20.05 14.05
N LYS A 303 30.73 21.28 14.03
CA LYS A 303 30.04 22.47 13.50
C LYS A 303 29.68 22.39 12.01
N ALA A 304 30.36 21.54 11.23
CA ALA A 304 30.05 21.38 9.82
C ALA A 304 28.74 20.59 9.61
N PHE A 305 28.30 19.84 10.62
CA PHE A 305 27.05 19.09 10.59
C PHE A 305 25.83 19.93 10.99
N ASP A 306 26.01 21.10 11.63
CA ASP A 306 24.92 21.97 12.06
C ASP A 306 24.03 22.39 10.88
N VAL A 307 22.78 22.81 11.16
CA VAL A 307 21.85 23.28 10.13
C VAL A 307 22.45 24.45 9.35
N GLY A 308 22.61 24.27 8.04
CA GLY A 308 23.26 25.22 7.13
C GLY A 308 24.79 25.06 7.01
N GLY A 309 25.38 24.08 7.70
CA GLY A 309 26.77 23.68 7.56
C GLY A 309 27.04 22.85 6.30
N GLN A 310 28.28 22.87 5.81
CA GLN A 310 28.68 22.26 4.53
C GLN A 310 28.61 20.71 4.52
N ALA A 311 28.49 20.06 5.68
CA ALA A 311 28.36 18.61 5.79
C ALA A 311 26.93 18.17 6.18
N ASN A 312 26.01 19.11 6.45
CA ASN A 312 24.64 18.78 6.80
C ASN A 312 23.94 18.08 5.62
N GLY A 313 23.41 16.88 5.85
CA GLY A 313 22.77 16.07 4.82
C GLY A 313 23.69 15.53 3.71
N ARG A 314 24.99 15.85 3.72
CA ARG A 314 25.94 15.50 2.62
C ARG A 314 27.34 15.13 3.08
N ALA A 315 27.48 14.55 4.25
CA ALA A 315 28.75 14.29 4.93
C ALA A 315 29.82 13.61 4.05
N LEU A 316 29.44 12.59 3.27
CA LEU A 316 30.38 11.91 2.37
C LEU A 316 30.76 12.77 1.15
N ALA A 317 29.84 13.58 0.63
CA ALA A 317 30.17 14.53 -0.43
C ALA A 317 31.14 15.62 0.09
N PHE A 318 30.94 16.09 1.33
CA PHE A 318 31.88 17.02 1.97
C PHE A 318 33.31 16.46 1.98
N LEU A 319 33.49 15.20 2.40
CA LEU A 319 34.80 14.54 2.35
C LEU A 319 35.30 14.35 0.92
N ALA A 320 34.44 13.97 -0.03
CA ALA A 320 34.84 13.83 -1.43
C ALA A 320 35.39 15.15 -2.02
N HIS A 321 34.79 16.29 -1.67
CA HIS A 321 35.27 17.61 -2.07
C HIS A 321 36.55 18.02 -1.35
N ALA A 322 36.59 17.85 -0.03
CA ALA A 322 37.71 18.27 0.81
C ALA A 322 38.98 17.44 0.56
N ASP A 323 38.83 16.12 0.42
CA ASP A 323 39.95 15.17 0.42
C ASP A 323 40.39 14.72 -0.97
N LEU A 324 39.45 14.56 -1.90
CA LEU A 324 39.70 14.07 -3.27
C LEU A 324 39.60 15.18 -4.33
N GLY A 325 39.23 16.39 -3.92
CA GLY A 325 39.16 17.59 -4.74
C GLY A 325 37.83 17.79 -5.46
N ASN A 326 37.55 19.05 -5.84
CA ASN A 326 36.24 19.45 -6.36
C ASN A 326 35.79 18.72 -7.64
N ALA A 327 36.72 18.31 -8.51
CA ALA A 327 36.36 17.55 -9.70
C ALA A 327 35.79 16.17 -9.35
N PHE A 328 36.45 15.44 -8.44
CA PHE A 328 35.94 14.16 -7.95
C PHE A 328 34.66 14.34 -7.14
N GLY A 329 34.63 15.32 -6.22
CA GLY A 329 33.45 15.67 -5.45
C GLY A 329 32.23 15.96 -6.34
N THR A 330 32.43 16.59 -7.49
CA THR A 330 31.33 16.87 -8.44
C THR A 330 30.84 15.61 -9.16
N VAL A 331 31.73 14.69 -9.51
CA VAL A 331 31.32 13.37 -10.03
C VAL A 331 30.54 12.61 -8.96
N TYR A 332 30.97 12.70 -7.71
CA TYR A 332 30.25 12.14 -6.56
C TYR A 332 28.86 12.77 -6.43
N ASP A 333 28.75 14.09 -6.40
CA ASP A 333 27.46 14.81 -6.34
C ASP A 333 26.54 14.41 -7.49
N ILE A 334 27.01 14.37 -8.74
CA ILE A 334 26.19 13.94 -9.88
C ILE A 334 25.66 12.51 -9.65
N SER A 335 26.50 11.59 -9.18
CA SER A 335 26.07 10.23 -8.86
C SER A 335 25.04 10.21 -7.72
N THR A 336 25.22 11.02 -6.69
CA THR A 336 24.31 11.13 -5.54
C THR A 336 22.96 11.72 -5.94
N ILE A 337 22.96 12.80 -6.72
CA ILE A 337 21.76 13.42 -7.31
C ILE A 337 20.99 12.38 -8.12
N LEU A 338 21.66 11.65 -9.00
CA LEU A 338 21.00 10.69 -9.88
C LEU A 338 20.41 9.50 -9.11
N ILE A 339 21.11 8.95 -8.11
CA ILE A 339 20.58 7.82 -7.33
C ILE A 339 19.43 8.27 -6.41
N LEU A 340 19.52 9.44 -5.77
CA LEU A 340 18.45 10.01 -4.94
C LEU A 340 17.22 10.33 -5.78
N TRP A 341 17.38 11.01 -6.90
CA TRP A 341 16.27 11.28 -7.81
C TRP A 341 15.61 9.97 -8.29
N PHE A 342 16.40 8.94 -8.58
CA PHE A 342 15.88 7.64 -8.99
C PHE A 342 15.28 6.82 -7.82
N ALA A 343 15.64 7.08 -6.57
CA ALA A 343 14.95 6.51 -5.40
C ALA A 343 13.46 6.88 -5.40
N GLY A 344 13.12 8.10 -5.85
CA GLY A 344 11.73 8.50 -6.08
C GLY A 344 10.99 7.60 -7.10
N ALA A 345 11.70 7.02 -8.07
CA ALA A 345 11.11 6.06 -9.01
C ALA A 345 10.75 4.73 -8.32
N SER A 346 11.57 4.27 -7.39
CA SER A 346 11.28 3.08 -6.57
C SER A 346 10.00 3.31 -5.74
N ALA A 347 9.87 4.48 -5.13
CA ALA A 347 8.70 4.83 -4.34
C ALA A 347 7.41 4.99 -5.19
N MET A 348 7.51 5.62 -6.36
CA MET A 348 6.41 5.69 -7.33
C MET A 348 5.95 4.28 -7.75
N ALA A 349 6.89 3.37 -8.05
CA ALA A 349 6.58 2.00 -8.39
C ALA A 349 5.89 1.25 -7.22
N GLY A 350 6.31 1.50 -5.98
CA GLY A 350 5.66 1.00 -4.77
C GLY A 350 4.19 1.42 -4.67
N LEU A 351 3.90 2.71 -4.84
CA LEU A 351 2.52 3.24 -4.83
C LEU A 351 1.66 2.69 -5.96
N LEU A 352 2.22 2.62 -7.18
CA LEU A 352 1.54 2.06 -8.34
C LEU A 352 1.26 0.56 -8.22
N ASN A 353 2.00 -0.16 -7.38
CA ASN A 353 1.72 -1.57 -7.06
C ASN A 353 0.69 -1.71 -5.93
N LEU A 354 0.76 -0.87 -4.89
CA LEU A 354 -0.11 -0.98 -3.72
C LEU A 354 -1.51 -0.43 -3.98
N VAL A 355 -1.64 0.77 -4.54
CA VAL A 355 -2.93 1.47 -4.64
C VAL A 355 -3.92 0.74 -5.55
N PRO A 356 -3.58 0.34 -6.80
CA PRO A 356 -4.50 -0.41 -7.67
C PRO A 356 -4.89 -1.78 -7.13
N ARG A 357 -4.08 -2.35 -6.22
CA ARG A 357 -4.31 -3.68 -5.67
C ARG A 357 -5.30 -3.68 -4.52
N TYR A 358 -5.21 -2.69 -3.63
CA TYR A 358 -6.03 -2.63 -2.42
C TYR A 358 -7.24 -1.71 -2.58
N LEU A 359 -7.06 -0.51 -3.14
CA LEU A 359 -8.10 0.52 -3.16
C LEU A 359 -9.33 0.09 -4.02
N PRO A 360 -9.16 -0.43 -5.25
CA PRO A 360 -10.30 -0.91 -6.05
C PRO A 360 -10.97 -2.16 -5.46
N ARG A 361 -10.20 -3.11 -4.89
CA ARG A 361 -10.70 -4.37 -4.33
C ARG A 361 -11.70 -4.12 -3.20
N TYR A 362 -11.43 -3.13 -2.35
CA TYR A 362 -12.35 -2.78 -1.29
C TYR A 362 -13.56 -1.93 -1.74
N GLY A 363 -13.73 -1.70 -3.04
CA GLY A 363 -14.81 -0.85 -3.57
C GLY A 363 -14.52 0.65 -3.49
N MET A 364 -13.27 1.05 -3.23
CA MET A 364 -12.92 2.37 -2.67
C MET A 364 -12.27 3.35 -3.65
N ALA A 365 -12.03 2.95 -4.90
CA ALA A 365 -11.48 3.84 -5.91
C ALA A 365 -12.31 3.82 -7.20
N PRO A 366 -12.40 4.96 -7.91
CA PRO A 366 -12.95 4.99 -9.26
C PRO A 366 -12.23 4.02 -10.20
N ASP A 367 -12.90 3.55 -11.26
CA ASP A 367 -12.31 2.60 -12.21
C ASP A 367 -11.01 3.11 -12.87
N TRP A 368 -10.84 4.42 -13.00
CA TRP A 368 -9.62 5.03 -13.53
C TRP A 368 -8.40 4.86 -12.60
N ALA A 369 -8.61 4.65 -11.30
CA ALA A 369 -7.55 4.41 -10.33
C ALA A 369 -6.89 3.03 -10.50
N ARG A 370 -7.40 2.20 -11.42
CA ARG A 370 -6.70 0.99 -11.89
C ARG A 370 -5.63 1.29 -12.94
N ALA A 371 -5.63 2.47 -13.55
CA ALA A 371 -4.64 2.86 -14.55
C ALA A 371 -3.43 3.53 -13.87
N ASN A 372 -2.23 3.21 -14.37
CA ASN A 372 -0.98 3.76 -13.83
C ASN A 372 -0.80 5.25 -14.14
N ARG A 373 -1.04 5.68 -15.39
CA ARG A 373 -0.80 7.08 -15.81
C ARG A 373 -1.61 8.12 -15.03
N PRO A 374 -2.92 7.95 -14.75
CA PRO A 374 -3.66 8.87 -13.90
C PRO A 374 -3.12 8.93 -12.47
N LEU A 375 -2.75 7.78 -11.90
CA LEU A 375 -2.19 7.73 -10.55
C LEU A 375 -0.86 8.47 -10.46
N VAL A 376 0.01 8.36 -11.46
CA VAL A 376 1.27 9.13 -11.54
C VAL A 376 0.98 10.63 -11.42
N VAL A 377 0.01 11.15 -12.17
CA VAL A 377 -0.34 12.58 -12.10
C VAL A 377 -0.83 12.96 -10.71
N VAL A 378 -1.72 12.16 -10.10
CA VAL A 378 -2.22 12.42 -8.75
C VAL A 378 -1.08 12.42 -7.72
N PHE A 379 -0.21 11.40 -7.74
CA PHE A 379 0.90 11.31 -6.81
C PHE A 379 1.90 12.45 -6.98
N ILE A 380 2.18 12.88 -8.21
CA ILE A 380 3.09 14.00 -8.47
C ILE A 380 2.49 15.34 -8.05
N LEU A 381 1.18 15.55 -8.22
CA LEU A 381 0.50 16.75 -7.72
C LEU A 381 0.55 16.82 -6.19
N ILE A 382 0.32 15.68 -5.52
CA ILE A 382 0.43 15.57 -4.07
C ILE A 382 1.89 15.81 -3.63
N ALA A 383 2.86 15.17 -4.30
CA ALA A 383 4.28 15.34 -4.03
C ALA A 383 4.70 16.81 -4.18
N ALA A 384 4.24 17.50 -5.23
CA ALA A 384 4.48 18.92 -5.42
C ALA A 384 3.89 19.76 -4.26
N GLY A 385 2.68 19.45 -3.80
CA GLY A 385 2.08 20.11 -2.64
C GLY A 385 2.87 19.90 -1.36
N VAL A 386 3.34 18.68 -1.11
CA VAL A 386 4.20 18.33 0.04
C VAL A 386 5.56 19.05 -0.05
N THR A 387 6.18 19.08 -1.23
CA THR A 387 7.44 19.81 -1.47
C THR A 387 7.28 21.30 -1.15
N ILE A 388 6.17 21.92 -1.54
CA ILE A 388 5.88 23.33 -1.22
C ILE A 388 5.66 23.50 0.28
N TYR A 389 4.87 22.64 0.91
CA TYR A 389 4.58 22.71 2.35
C TYR A 389 5.84 22.62 3.21
N PHE A 390 6.82 21.81 2.80
CA PHE A 390 8.08 21.62 3.53
C PHE A 390 9.25 22.48 3.01
N ASP A 391 9.00 23.44 2.11
CA ASP A 391 10.05 24.27 1.48
C ASP A 391 11.19 23.45 0.84
N ALA A 392 10.89 22.25 0.34
CA ALA A 392 11.88 21.29 -0.13
C ALA A 392 13.04 21.03 0.86
N SER A 393 12.74 21.00 2.17
CA SER A 393 13.71 20.68 3.21
C SER A 393 13.70 19.19 3.55
N VAL A 394 14.89 18.57 3.57
CA VAL A 394 15.09 17.19 4.03
C VAL A 394 14.82 17.09 5.54
N ASP A 395 15.37 18.03 6.32
CA ASP A 395 15.24 18.05 7.78
C ASP A 395 13.78 18.12 8.23
N LYS A 396 12.97 18.98 7.59
CA LYS A 396 11.54 19.13 7.92
C LYS A 396 10.72 17.89 7.53
N GLN A 397 11.15 17.12 6.53
CA GLN A 397 10.44 15.93 6.04
C GLN A 397 10.85 14.64 6.77
N GLY A 398 12.04 14.61 7.38
CA GLY A 398 12.61 13.40 7.96
C GLY A 398 11.73 12.76 9.05
N SER A 399 10.96 13.54 9.81
CA SER A 399 10.02 13.02 10.82
C SER A 399 8.86 12.23 10.20
N ALA A 400 8.28 12.73 9.10
CA ALA A 400 7.20 12.08 8.37
C ALA A 400 7.66 10.77 7.72
N TYR A 401 8.84 10.78 7.12
CA TYR A 401 9.46 9.60 6.54
C TYR A 401 9.74 8.52 7.60
N ALA A 402 10.43 8.87 8.71
CA ALA A 402 10.71 7.93 9.80
C ALA A 402 9.43 7.28 10.34
N THR A 403 8.37 8.07 10.49
CA THR A 403 7.07 7.61 11.00
C THR A 403 6.41 6.61 10.04
N GLY A 404 6.39 6.90 8.73
CA GLY A 404 5.88 6.00 7.70
C GLY A 404 6.56 4.64 7.73
N VAL A 405 7.90 4.64 7.61
CA VAL A 405 8.72 3.41 7.61
C VAL A 405 8.53 2.61 8.90
N LEU A 406 8.62 3.25 10.07
CA LEU A 406 8.57 2.56 11.36
C LEU A 406 7.21 1.90 11.62
N VAL A 407 6.11 2.54 11.23
CA VAL A 407 4.77 1.95 11.36
C VAL A 407 4.62 0.73 10.44
N LEU A 408 5.12 0.79 9.21
CA LEU A 408 5.10 -0.36 8.30
C LEU A 408 5.96 -1.51 8.83
N MET A 409 7.16 -1.23 9.34
CA MET A 409 8.02 -2.27 9.91
C MET A 409 7.44 -2.89 11.18
N THR A 410 6.83 -2.08 12.05
CA THR A 410 6.14 -2.56 13.25
C THR A 410 4.97 -3.45 12.89
N SER A 411 4.17 -3.01 11.90
CA SER A 411 3.06 -3.77 11.35
C SER A 411 3.54 -5.12 10.78
N ALA A 412 4.62 -5.11 9.99
CA ALA A 412 5.28 -6.30 9.44
C ALA A 412 5.76 -7.25 10.53
N ALA A 413 6.44 -6.74 11.56
CA ALA A 413 6.93 -7.55 12.68
C ALA A 413 5.78 -8.22 13.47
N ILE A 414 4.70 -7.48 13.74
CA ILE A 414 3.49 -8.01 14.38
C ILE A 414 2.82 -9.07 13.50
N ALA A 415 2.70 -8.83 12.19
CA ALA A 415 2.13 -9.78 11.24
C ALA A 415 2.87 -11.12 11.26
N VAL A 416 4.21 -11.07 11.27
CA VAL A 416 5.06 -12.27 11.34
C VAL A 416 4.92 -12.96 12.70
N MET A 417 4.93 -12.22 13.81
CA MET A 417 4.71 -12.77 15.16
C MET A 417 3.38 -13.54 15.23
N LEU A 418 2.29 -12.92 14.78
CA LEU A 418 0.95 -13.52 14.79
C LEU A 418 0.86 -14.74 13.85
N SER A 419 1.45 -14.65 12.67
CA SER A 419 1.52 -15.77 11.72
C SER A 419 2.24 -16.98 12.31
N VAL A 420 3.39 -16.77 12.96
CA VAL A 420 4.17 -17.85 13.59
C VAL A 420 3.44 -18.42 14.82
N ARG A 421 2.79 -17.58 15.61
CA ARG A 421 1.95 -17.99 16.74
C ARG A 421 0.81 -18.90 16.30
N LYS A 422 0.13 -18.58 15.19
CA LYS A 422 -0.93 -19.40 14.59
C LYS A 422 -0.44 -20.80 14.20
N HIS A 423 0.83 -20.93 13.81
CA HIS A 423 1.47 -22.21 13.48
C HIS A 423 2.09 -22.93 14.70
N ARG A 424 1.77 -22.49 15.94
CA ARG A 424 2.21 -23.10 17.22
C ARG A 424 3.73 -23.26 17.40
N ARG A 425 4.55 -22.44 16.73
CA ARG A 425 6.02 -22.46 16.88
C ARG A 425 6.46 -21.56 18.04
N ARG A 426 6.58 -22.12 19.25
CA ARG A 426 6.84 -21.35 20.50
C ARG A 426 8.12 -20.50 20.47
N VAL A 427 9.27 -21.10 20.14
CA VAL A 427 10.56 -20.39 20.12
C VAL A 427 10.53 -19.23 19.13
N ALA A 428 10.09 -19.48 17.90
CA ALA A 428 9.99 -18.45 16.88
C ALA A 428 8.97 -17.34 17.25
N THR A 429 7.90 -17.68 17.97
CA THR A 429 6.95 -16.68 18.49
C THR A 429 7.60 -15.76 19.50
N ILE A 430 8.46 -16.29 20.39
CA ILE A 430 9.21 -15.48 21.36
C ILE A 430 10.23 -14.58 20.64
N CYS A 431 11.00 -15.13 19.70
CA CYS A 431 11.99 -14.35 18.93
C CYS A 431 11.33 -13.21 18.14
N PHE A 432 10.29 -13.51 17.35
CA PHE A 432 9.56 -12.48 16.60
C PHE A 432 8.76 -11.54 17.50
N GLY A 433 8.30 -12.00 18.67
CA GLY A 433 7.70 -11.15 19.68
C GLY A 433 8.67 -10.13 20.27
N GLY A 434 9.92 -10.54 20.52
CA GLY A 434 11.00 -9.62 20.90
C GLY A 434 11.27 -8.57 19.83
N ILE A 435 11.37 -8.99 18.56
CA ILE A 435 11.55 -8.06 17.42
C ILE A 435 10.37 -7.07 17.32
N ALA A 436 9.13 -7.57 17.41
CA ALA A 436 7.94 -6.72 17.38
C ALA A 436 7.91 -5.73 18.55
N LEU A 437 8.36 -6.13 19.75
CA LEU A 437 8.48 -5.25 20.90
C LEU A 437 9.47 -4.10 20.65
N VAL A 438 10.64 -4.40 20.07
CA VAL A 438 11.65 -3.37 19.74
C VAL A 438 11.10 -2.39 18.71
N PHE A 439 10.48 -2.86 17.62
CA PHE A 439 9.89 -1.97 16.61
C PHE A 439 8.73 -1.14 17.18
N CYS A 440 7.88 -1.74 18.03
CA CYS A 440 6.82 -1.03 18.72
C CYS A 440 7.37 0.09 19.62
N TYR A 441 8.38 -0.24 20.45
CA TYR A 441 9.08 0.75 21.27
C TYR A 441 9.66 1.88 20.41
N THR A 442 10.39 1.53 19.35
CA THR A 442 11.00 2.51 18.43
C THR A 442 9.95 3.45 17.83
N THR A 443 8.83 2.89 17.38
CA THR A 443 7.73 3.64 16.77
C THR A 443 7.07 4.58 17.78
N VAL A 444 6.79 4.10 18.99
CA VAL A 444 6.19 4.92 20.05
C VAL A 444 7.13 6.06 20.45
N THR A 445 8.42 5.77 20.66
CA THR A 445 9.42 6.79 20.99
C THR A 445 9.53 7.83 19.87
N ASN A 446 9.61 7.41 18.61
CA ASN A 446 9.65 8.32 17.47
C ASN A 446 8.40 9.21 17.38
N ILE A 447 7.21 8.65 17.62
CA ILE A 447 5.95 9.43 17.61
C ILE A 447 5.92 10.47 18.73
N ILE A 448 6.41 10.13 19.92
CA ILE A 448 6.47 11.05 21.07
C ILE A 448 7.49 12.16 20.81
N GLU A 449 8.67 11.82 20.29
CA GLU A 449 9.73 12.79 20.01
C GLU A 449 9.42 13.69 18.81
N ARG A 450 8.74 13.16 17.79
CA ARG A 450 8.49 13.83 16.51
C ARG A 450 7.03 13.66 16.07
N PRO A 451 6.07 14.30 16.75
CA PRO A 451 4.63 14.13 16.47
C PRO A 451 4.21 14.64 15.09
N GLU A 452 5.01 15.52 14.48
CA GLU A 452 4.81 16.06 13.13
C GLU A 452 4.63 14.94 12.09
N GLY A 453 5.35 13.84 12.21
CA GLY A 453 5.24 12.74 11.27
C GLY A 453 3.86 12.06 11.31
N VAL A 454 3.25 11.97 12.49
CA VAL A 454 1.87 11.46 12.65
C VAL A 454 0.86 12.45 12.09
N GLN A 455 1.11 13.76 12.21
CA GLN A 455 0.21 14.78 11.64
C GLN A 455 0.12 14.66 10.12
N VAL A 456 1.26 14.47 9.44
CA VAL A 456 1.30 14.23 7.99
C VAL A 456 0.58 12.92 7.64
N ALA A 457 0.87 11.84 8.38
CA ALA A 457 0.22 10.55 8.14
C ALA A 457 -1.30 10.62 8.35
N ALA A 458 -1.77 11.36 9.36
CA ALA A 458 -3.19 11.55 9.64
C ALA A 458 -3.91 12.26 8.48
N PHE A 459 -3.26 13.22 7.81
CA PHE A 459 -3.81 13.83 6.60
C PHE A 459 -4.00 12.82 5.47
N PHE A 460 -2.99 12.00 5.20
CA PHE A 460 -3.08 10.94 4.18
C PHE A 460 -4.13 9.88 4.52
N ILE A 461 -4.18 9.45 5.78
CA ILE A 461 -5.19 8.51 6.28
C ILE A 461 -6.58 9.11 6.10
N ALA A 462 -6.80 10.36 6.53
CA ALA A 462 -8.08 11.04 6.37
C ALA A 462 -8.48 11.18 4.89
N ALA A 463 -7.55 11.58 4.02
CA ALA A 463 -7.80 11.70 2.58
C ALA A 463 -8.19 10.35 1.96
N ILE A 464 -7.47 9.28 2.29
CA ILE A 464 -7.80 7.92 1.83
C ILE A 464 -9.16 7.50 2.38
N LEU A 465 -9.44 7.69 3.66
CA LEU A 465 -10.72 7.31 4.28
C LEU A 465 -11.90 8.08 3.67
N ILE A 466 -11.76 9.39 3.46
CA ILE A 466 -12.79 10.24 2.85
C ILE A 466 -13.03 9.82 1.41
N LEU A 467 -11.98 9.66 0.60
CA LEU A 467 -12.11 9.24 -0.79
C LEU A 467 -12.69 7.83 -0.91
N SER A 468 -12.26 6.92 -0.05
CA SER A 468 -12.76 5.55 0.05
C SER A 468 -14.25 5.53 0.41
N PHE A 469 -14.67 6.35 1.38
CA PHE A 469 -16.05 6.47 1.79
C PHE A 469 -16.91 7.09 0.69
N ALA A 470 -16.45 8.18 0.07
CA ALA A 470 -17.16 8.83 -1.04
C ALA A 470 -17.34 7.90 -2.25
N SER A 471 -16.27 7.18 -2.63
CA SER A 471 -16.33 6.15 -3.68
C SER A 471 -17.33 5.06 -3.32
N ARG A 472 -17.31 4.59 -2.07
CA ARG A 472 -18.21 3.54 -1.60
C ARG A 472 -19.67 3.96 -1.66
N VAL A 473 -20.00 5.18 -1.22
CA VAL A 473 -21.35 5.74 -1.31
C VAL A 473 -21.81 5.85 -2.77
N SER A 474 -20.94 6.28 -3.69
CA SER A 474 -21.31 6.34 -5.11
C SER A 474 -21.59 4.94 -5.68
N ARG A 475 -20.73 3.98 -5.36
CA ARG A 475 -20.78 2.62 -5.93
C ARG A 475 -21.84 1.72 -5.31
N SER A 476 -22.27 1.96 -4.07
CA SER A 476 -23.32 1.17 -3.44
C SER A 476 -24.65 1.23 -4.21
N PHE A 477 -24.85 2.27 -5.02
CA PHE A 477 -26.03 2.42 -5.87
C PHE A 477 -25.82 1.98 -7.34
N GLU A 478 -24.64 1.47 -7.72
CA GLU A 478 -24.38 0.95 -9.06
C GLU A 478 -24.74 -0.54 -9.16
N LEU A 479 -25.47 -0.90 -10.21
CA LEU A 479 -25.87 -2.27 -10.51
C LEU A 479 -24.74 -2.96 -11.28
N ARG A 480 -23.82 -3.61 -10.56
CA ARG A 480 -22.70 -4.38 -11.13
C ARG A 480 -22.76 -5.82 -10.62
N SER A 481 -23.72 -6.58 -11.12
CA SER A 481 -23.64 -8.04 -11.07
C SER A 481 -22.66 -8.53 -12.14
N GLY A 482 -21.94 -9.61 -11.86
CA GLY A 482 -21.23 -10.37 -12.90
C GLY A 482 -22.23 -11.05 -13.85
N GLU A 483 -21.84 -12.20 -14.41
CA GLU A 483 -22.81 -13.04 -15.12
C GLU A 483 -23.86 -13.54 -14.11
N ILE A 484 -25.15 -13.41 -14.46
CA ILE A 484 -26.25 -13.94 -13.65
C ILE A 484 -26.71 -15.23 -14.32
N THR A 485 -26.63 -16.34 -13.60
CA THR A 485 -27.06 -17.65 -14.07
C THR A 485 -28.17 -18.18 -13.19
N PHE A 486 -29.17 -18.78 -13.81
CA PHE A 486 -30.24 -19.48 -13.10
C PHE A 486 -30.00 -20.98 -13.18
N ASP A 487 -30.09 -21.69 -12.06
CA ASP A 487 -30.13 -23.15 -12.09
C ASP A 487 -31.45 -23.67 -12.70
N GLU A 488 -31.49 -24.96 -13.04
CA GLU A 488 -32.66 -25.56 -13.70
C GLU A 488 -33.95 -25.39 -12.89
N THR A 489 -33.85 -25.39 -11.55
CA THR A 489 -35.03 -25.26 -10.68
C THR A 489 -35.53 -23.83 -10.62
N ALA A 490 -34.62 -22.85 -10.58
CA ALA A 490 -34.94 -21.43 -10.62
C ALA A 490 -35.63 -21.07 -11.94
N GLN A 491 -35.12 -21.58 -13.07
CA GLN A 491 -35.73 -21.40 -14.39
C GLN A 491 -37.17 -21.91 -14.40
N GLN A 492 -37.42 -23.13 -13.89
CA GLN A 492 -38.79 -23.68 -13.81
C GLN A 492 -39.73 -22.84 -12.96
N ILE A 493 -39.26 -22.32 -11.82
CA ILE A 493 -40.05 -21.45 -10.94
C ILE A 493 -40.41 -20.14 -11.67
N ILE A 494 -39.44 -19.53 -12.36
CA ILE A 494 -39.61 -18.26 -13.06
C ILE A 494 -40.55 -18.43 -14.26
N ASP A 495 -40.32 -19.44 -15.10
CA ASP A 495 -41.17 -19.72 -16.26
C ASP A 495 -42.60 -20.06 -15.83
N GLY A 496 -42.76 -20.81 -14.73
CA GLY A 496 -44.05 -21.13 -14.14
C GLY A 496 -44.82 -19.89 -13.66
N ALA A 497 -44.12 -18.91 -13.07
CA ALA A 497 -44.70 -17.63 -12.69
C ALA A 497 -45.05 -16.77 -13.92
N ALA A 498 -44.19 -16.75 -14.93
CA ALA A 498 -44.39 -15.97 -16.16
C ALA A 498 -45.65 -16.40 -16.94
N LEU A 499 -46.06 -17.67 -16.86
CA LEU A 499 -47.31 -18.16 -17.46
C LEU A 499 -48.57 -17.44 -16.96
N ALA A 500 -48.54 -16.89 -15.74
CA ALA A 500 -49.66 -16.13 -15.18
C ALA A 500 -49.77 -14.71 -15.77
N GLY A 501 -48.76 -14.24 -16.51
CA GLY A 501 -48.70 -12.89 -17.09
C GLY A 501 -48.15 -11.82 -16.15
N GLU A 502 -48.10 -12.07 -14.84
CA GLU A 502 -47.48 -11.20 -13.84
C GLU A 502 -46.58 -12.03 -12.90
N ILE A 503 -45.44 -11.43 -12.49
CA ILE A 503 -44.47 -12.07 -11.60
C ILE A 503 -44.45 -11.29 -10.28
N HIS A 504 -44.86 -11.95 -9.18
CA HIS A 504 -44.87 -11.38 -7.84
C HIS A 504 -43.75 -11.99 -6.98
N ILE A 505 -42.76 -11.16 -6.61
CA ILE A 505 -41.60 -11.54 -5.82
C ILE A 505 -41.73 -10.95 -4.42
N VAL A 506 -41.77 -11.80 -3.40
CA VAL A 506 -41.76 -11.35 -2.00
C VAL A 506 -40.36 -11.54 -1.42
N THR A 507 -39.76 -10.47 -0.94
CA THR A 507 -38.46 -10.56 -0.27
C THR A 507 -38.62 -11.16 1.12
N HIS A 508 -37.74 -12.10 1.48
CA HIS A 508 -37.84 -12.83 2.74
C HIS A 508 -36.47 -13.04 3.37
N ASP A 509 -36.36 -12.74 4.66
CA ASP A 509 -35.19 -12.97 5.50
C ASP A 509 -35.59 -13.98 6.58
N PRO A 510 -35.41 -15.29 6.32
CA PRO A 510 -35.98 -16.34 7.17
C PRO A 510 -35.14 -16.61 8.41
N ASP A 511 -35.78 -16.70 9.58
CA ASP A 511 -35.15 -17.06 10.85
C ASP A 511 -34.96 -18.58 10.99
N ASP A 512 -36.05 -19.35 10.86
CA ASP A 512 -36.05 -20.81 11.04
C ASP A 512 -36.47 -21.60 9.80
N ARG A 513 -36.94 -20.90 8.75
CA ARG A 513 -37.41 -21.46 7.47
C ARG A 513 -38.55 -22.46 7.67
N SER A 514 -39.36 -22.28 8.71
CA SER A 514 -40.50 -23.15 9.00
C SER A 514 -41.67 -22.86 8.06
N LEU A 515 -42.52 -23.87 7.86
CA LEU A 515 -43.73 -23.74 7.04
C LEU A 515 -44.71 -22.68 7.59
N VAL A 516 -44.69 -22.45 8.91
CA VAL A 516 -45.50 -21.42 9.57
C VAL A 516 -45.02 -20.03 9.17
N GLU A 517 -43.71 -19.80 9.20
CA GLU A 517 -43.07 -18.53 8.83
C GLU A 517 -43.45 -18.12 7.39
N TYR A 518 -43.33 -19.02 6.40
CA TYR A 518 -43.71 -18.70 5.02
C TYR A 518 -45.21 -18.43 4.86
N ARG A 519 -46.08 -19.14 5.60
CA ARG A 519 -47.54 -18.91 5.55
C ARG A 519 -47.91 -17.55 6.13
N GLU A 520 -47.35 -17.20 7.28
CA GLU A 520 -47.59 -15.90 7.91
C GLU A 520 -47.12 -14.76 7.01
N LYS A 521 -45.92 -14.91 6.43
CA LYS A 521 -45.37 -13.94 5.47
C LYS A 521 -46.25 -13.79 4.23
N GLU A 522 -46.73 -14.90 3.64
CA GLU A 522 -47.62 -14.85 2.48
C GLU A 522 -48.94 -14.15 2.81
N LEU A 523 -49.58 -14.51 3.93
CA LEU A 523 -50.85 -13.92 4.37
C LEU A 523 -50.71 -12.42 4.62
N GLN A 524 -49.62 -12.01 5.29
CA GLN A 524 -49.32 -10.61 5.54
C GLN A 524 -49.17 -9.83 4.23
N GLN A 525 -48.34 -10.30 3.31
CA GLN A 525 -48.08 -9.60 2.05
C GLN A 525 -49.31 -9.56 1.14
N ARG A 526 -50.13 -10.62 1.10
CA ARG A 526 -51.41 -10.60 0.39
C ARG A 526 -52.38 -9.57 0.99
N ALA A 527 -52.43 -9.45 2.31
CA ALA A 527 -53.30 -8.51 3.00
C ALA A 527 -52.88 -7.04 2.79
N GLU A 528 -51.58 -6.75 2.91
CA GLU A 528 -51.03 -5.39 2.82
C GLU A 528 -50.94 -4.89 1.37
N SER A 529 -50.53 -5.76 0.44
CA SER A 529 -50.28 -5.40 -0.96
C SER A 529 -51.44 -5.77 -1.91
N HIS A 530 -52.53 -6.31 -1.39
CA HIS A 530 -53.74 -6.72 -2.14
C HIS A 530 -53.46 -7.69 -3.30
N ILE A 531 -52.54 -8.63 -3.11
CA ILE A 531 -52.19 -9.65 -4.12
C ILE A 531 -53.33 -10.69 -4.21
N PRO A 532 -53.97 -10.88 -5.39
CA PRO A 532 -55.07 -11.83 -5.57
C PRO A 532 -54.69 -13.28 -5.22
N ASP A 533 -55.59 -14.03 -4.58
CA ASP A 533 -55.37 -15.43 -4.17
C ASP A 533 -55.00 -16.38 -5.33
N ALA A 534 -55.41 -16.03 -6.56
CA ALA A 534 -55.09 -16.80 -7.76
C ALA A 534 -53.64 -16.61 -8.23
N ASP A 535 -53.00 -15.51 -7.83
CA ASP A 535 -51.67 -15.15 -8.30
C ASP A 535 -50.59 -15.86 -7.49
N GLN A 536 -49.54 -16.31 -8.19
CA GLN A 536 -48.45 -17.06 -7.60
C GLN A 536 -47.41 -16.11 -7.01
N ILE A 537 -47.03 -16.36 -5.75
CA ILE A 537 -45.93 -15.66 -5.08
C ILE A 537 -44.66 -16.51 -5.16
N VAL A 538 -43.55 -15.85 -5.51
CA VAL A 538 -42.20 -16.41 -5.46
C VAL A 538 -41.42 -15.69 -4.36
N PHE A 539 -40.89 -16.42 -3.38
CA PHE A 539 -40.05 -15.84 -2.35
C PHE A 539 -38.62 -15.65 -2.86
N LEU A 540 -37.99 -14.52 -2.51
CA LEU A 540 -36.58 -14.25 -2.80
C LEU A 540 -35.80 -14.07 -1.50
N GLU A 541 -34.84 -14.97 -1.29
CA GLU A 541 -33.93 -14.97 -0.14
C GLU A 541 -32.51 -14.58 -0.58
N VAL A 542 -31.91 -13.61 0.12
CA VAL A 542 -30.49 -13.29 -0.08
C VAL A 542 -29.71 -13.67 1.16
N ASN A 543 -28.96 -14.76 1.07
CA ASN A 543 -28.09 -15.22 2.15
C ASN A 543 -26.81 -14.37 2.15
N VAL A 544 -26.57 -13.61 3.21
CA VAL A 544 -25.43 -12.71 3.27
C VAL A 544 -24.13 -13.48 3.54
N THR A 545 -23.22 -13.44 2.56
CA THR A 545 -21.86 -14.02 2.65
C THR A 545 -20.82 -12.95 2.97
N ASP A 546 -19.61 -13.37 3.38
CA ASP A 546 -18.56 -12.44 3.85
C ASP A 546 -18.21 -11.38 2.79
N SER A 547 -18.35 -10.12 3.19
CA SER A 547 -18.45 -8.91 2.37
C SER A 547 -17.14 -8.41 1.73
N SER A 548 -16.19 -9.30 1.39
CA SER A 548 -14.85 -8.87 0.94
C SER A 548 -14.67 -8.80 -0.58
N ASP A 549 -15.51 -9.45 -1.38
CA ASP A 549 -15.44 -9.39 -2.85
C ASP A 549 -16.77 -8.88 -3.43
N PHE A 550 -16.77 -7.63 -3.90
CA PHE A 550 -17.96 -6.92 -4.42
C PHE A 550 -18.34 -7.29 -5.87
N VAL A 551 -17.65 -8.26 -6.47
CA VAL A 551 -17.93 -8.75 -7.83
C VAL A 551 -17.87 -10.26 -7.78
N THR A 552 -19.04 -10.88 -7.70
CA THR A 552 -19.24 -12.32 -7.86
C THR A 552 -20.29 -12.52 -8.94
N ASP A 553 -20.06 -13.49 -9.80
CA ASP A 553 -21.13 -14.05 -10.63
C ASP A 553 -22.23 -14.55 -9.69
N LEU A 554 -23.48 -14.25 -10.02
CA LEU A 554 -24.63 -14.58 -9.17
C LEU A 554 -25.29 -15.82 -9.74
N GLU A 555 -25.16 -16.93 -9.03
CA GLU A 555 -25.92 -18.13 -9.30
C GLU A 555 -27.20 -18.10 -8.45
N ILE A 556 -28.34 -17.98 -9.13
CA ILE A 556 -29.66 -17.95 -8.51
C ILE A 556 -30.22 -19.37 -8.52
N HIS A 557 -30.53 -19.86 -7.32
CA HIS A 557 -30.98 -21.23 -7.12
C HIS A 557 -32.47 -21.30 -6.80
N GLY A 558 -33.16 -22.30 -7.35
CA GLY A 558 -34.55 -22.58 -7.04
C GLY A 558 -34.68 -23.71 -6.02
N ARG A 559 -35.64 -23.59 -5.09
CA ARG A 559 -36.09 -24.71 -4.25
C ARG A 559 -37.60 -24.64 -4.02
N TYR A 560 -38.22 -25.81 -3.84
CA TYR A 560 -39.59 -25.94 -3.40
C TYR A 560 -39.61 -26.29 -1.91
N HIS A 561 -40.34 -25.53 -1.10
CA HIS A 561 -40.58 -25.88 0.30
C HIS A 561 -41.66 -26.97 0.39
N GLU A 562 -41.66 -27.78 1.46
CA GLU A 562 -42.65 -28.85 1.68
C GLU A 562 -44.11 -28.34 1.68
N GLY A 563 -44.31 -27.07 1.99
CA GLY A 563 -45.60 -26.38 1.94
C GLY A 563 -46.07 -25.92 0.56
N GLY A 564 -45.33 -26.24 -0.51
CA GLY A 564 -45.66 -25.80 -1.88
C GLY A 564 -45.17 -24.39 -2.24
N PHE A 565 -44.37 -23.77 -1.38
CA PHE A 565 -43.78 -22.46 -1.64
C PHE A 565 -42.62 -22.54 -2.62
N ARG A 566 -42.55 -21.56 -3.51
CA ARG A 566 -41.50 -21.41 -4.52
C ARG A 566 -40.49 -20.40 -4.01
N ILE A 567 -39.22 -20.80 -3.92
CA ILE A 567 -38.18 -19.98 -3.32
C ILE A 567 -37.03 -19.87 -4.31
N LEU A 568 -36.68 -18.64 -4.65
CA LEU A 568 -35.40 -18.28 -5.23
C LEU A 568 -34.46 -17.87 -4.10
N TRP A 569 -33.25 -18.39 -4.10
CA TRP A 569 -32.24 -18.00 -3.12
C TRP A 569 -30.89 -17.80 -3.78
N VAL A 570 -30.13 -16.86 -3.23
CA VAL A 570 -28.82 -16.49 -3.73
C VAL A 570 -27.92 -16.08 -2.58
N SER A 571 -26.64 -16.41 -2.67
CA SER A 571 -25.64 -16.01 -1.68
C SER A 571 -24.91 -14.77 -2.17
N SER A 572 -24.96 -13.66 -1.44
CA SER A 572 -24.32 -12.41 -1.87
C SER A 572 -23.97 -11.46 -0.73
N ALA A 573 -23.01 -10.56 -0.98
CA ALA A 573 -22.54 -9.57 0.00
C ALA A 573 -23.38 -8.28 0.06
N ALA A 574 -24.27 -8.02 -0.91
CA ALA A 574 -25.00 -6.75 -1.03
C ALA A 574 -26.48 -6.96 -1.38
N VAL A 575 -27.32 -7.13 -0.36
CA VAL A 575 -28.75 -7.53 -0.50
C VAL A 575 -29.53 -6.68 -1.51
N PRO A 576 -29.54 -5.33 -1.44
CA PRO A 576 -30.34 -4.52 -2.35
C PRO A 576 -29.90 -4.64 -3.81
N ASN A 577 -28.59 -4.72 -4.05
CA ASN A 577 -28.04 -4.84 -5.40
C ASN A 577 -28.32 -6.22 -5.97
N THR A 578 -28.25 -7.27 -5.15
CA THR A 578 -28.62 -8.63 -5.54
C THR A 578 -30.09 -8.71 -5.94
N ILE A 579 -31.00 -8.16 -5.13
CA ILE A 579 -32.43 -8.14 -5.45
C ILE A 579 -32.66 -7.39 -6.76
N ALA A 580 -32.10 -6.19 -6.91
CA ALA A 580 -32.22 -5.42 -8.15
C ALA A 580 -31.69 -6.19 -9.37
N SER A 581 -30.55 -6.86 -9.25
CA SER A 581 -29.94 -7.65 -10.32
C SER A 581 -30.80 -8.87 -10.69
N THR A 582 -31.31 -9.58 -9.70
CA THR A 582 -32.26 -10.68 -9.90
C THR A 582 -33.53 -10.21 -10.62
N LEU A 583 -34.07 -9.05 -10.26
CA LEU A 583 -35.26 -8.49 -10.92
C LEU A 583 -35.01 -8.15 -12.39
N PHE A 584 -33.85 -7.56 -12.71
CA PHE A 584 -33.49 -7.31 -14.10
C PHE A 584 -33.24 -8.60 -14.88
N ALA A 585 -32.60 -9.61 -14.26
CA ALA A 585 -32.38 -10.89 -14.90
C ALA A 585 -33.69 -11.64 -15.20
N ILE A 586 -34.66 -11.60 -14.27
CA ILE A 586 -36.00 -12.18 -14.47
C ILE A 586 -36.73 -11.43 -15.59
N ARG A 587 -36.67 -10.09 -15.61
CA ARG A 587 -37.25 -9.29 -16.69
C ARG A 587 -36.63 -9.63 -18.04
N ASP A 588 -35.32 -9.70 -18.12
CA ASP A 588 -34.62 -9.94 -19.38
C ASP A 588 -34.81 -11.40 -19.86
N TRP A 589 -35.07 -12.34 -18.95
CA TRP A 589 -35.41 -13.74 -19.27
C TRP A 589 -36.86 -13.90 -19.76
N THR A 590 -37.82 -13.25 -19.10
CA THR A 590 -39.27 -13.45 -19.33
C THR A 590 -39.92 -12.39 -20.23
N ASP A 591 -39.24 -11.27 -20.47
CA ASP A 591 -39.78 -10.03 -21.06
C ASP A 591 -40.95 -9.40 -20.27
N LEU A 592 -41.17 -9.85 -19.01
CA LEU A 592 -42.18 -9.32 -18.09
C LEU A 592 -41.53 -8.46 -17.01
N VAL A 593 -42.18 -7.37 -16.60
CA VAL A 593 -41.68 -6.51 -15.52
C VAL A 593 -42.11 -7.11 -14.17
N PRO A 594 -41.18 -7.57 -13.32
CA PRO A 594 -41.55 -8.17 -12.04
C PRO A 594 -41.99 -7.11 -11.02
N ASN A 595 -42.96 -7.49 -10.18
CA ASN A 595 -43.36 -6.77 -8.98
C ASN A 595 -42.60 -7.35 -7.79
N VAL A 596 -41.90 -6.52 -7.02
CA VAL A 596 -41.23 -6.93 -5.78
C VAL A 596 -41.85 -6.25 -4.57
N TYR A 597 -42.04 -7.01 -3.50
CA TYR A 597 -42.67 -6.57 -2.26
C TYR A 597 -41.67 -6.61 -1.10
N PHE A 598 -41.64 -5.51 -0.35
CA PHE A 598 -40.82 -5.28 0.83
C PHE A 598 -41.67 -4.86 2.02
N GLU A 599 -41.12 -5.01 3.22
CA GLU A 599 -41.69 -4.47 4.45
C GLU A 599 -40.93 -3.22 4.90
N TRP A 600 -41.63 -2.31 5.57
CA TRP A 600 -40.99 -1.18 6.25
C TRP A 600 -40.10 -1.65 7.40
N SER A 601 -38.92 -1.04 7.49
CA SER A 601 -38.10 -1.16 8.69
C SER A 601 -38.59 -0.17 9.74
N GLU A 602 -38.85 -0.66 10.95
CA GLU A 602 -39.18 0.17 12.13
C GLU A 602 -37.94 0.81 12.80
N ASP A 603 -36.73 0.50 12.30
CA ASP A 603 -35.48 1.03 12.83
C ASP A 603 -35.20 2.46 12.35
N ASN A 604 -34.29 3.17 13.04
CA ASN A 604 -33.89 4.51 12.66
C ASN A 604 -33.29 4.53 11.23
N PRO A 605 -33.83 5.34 10.29
CA PRO A 605 -33.41 5.35 8.88
C PRO A 605 -31.93 5.65 8.69
N ILE A 606 -31.34 6.52 9.53
CA ILE A 606 -29.91 6.86 9.46
C ILE A 606 -29.07 5.65 9.85
N VAL A 607 -29.48 4.91 10.89
CA VAL A 607 -28.79 3.70 11.34
C VAL A 607 -28.86 2.63 10.24
N ASN A 608 -30.00 2.48 9.58
CA ASN A 608 -30.17 1.53 8.48
C ASN A 608 -29.37 1.91 7.23
N ILE A 609 -29.30 3.19 6.85
CA ILE A 609 -28.43 3.64 5.76
C ILE A 609 -26.96 3.40 6.10
N LEU A 610 -26.55 3.67 7.35
CA LEU A 610 -25.19 3.37 7.79
C LEU A 610 -24.93 1.86 7.80
N ARG A 611 -25.87 1.03 8.27
CA ARG A 611 -25.77 -0.43 8.18
C ARG A 611 -25.70 -0.90 6.73
N PHE A 612 -26.45 -0.31 5.80
CA PHE A 612 -26.31 -0.63 4.38
C PHE A 612 -24.93 -0.26 3.85
N LEU A 613 -24.51 0.98 4.09
CA LEU A 613 -23.22 1.48 3.65
C LEU A 613 -22.08 0.69 4.25
N PHE A 614 -22.16 0.24 5.50
CA PHE A 614 -21.07 -0.47 6.17
C PHE A 614 -21.18 -1.99 6.08
N ILE A 615 -22.36 -2.59 6.17
CA ILE A 615 -22.61 -4.04 6.34
C ILE A 615 -23.29 -4.64 5.10
N GLY A 616 -23.82 -3.83 4.18
CA GLY A 616 -24.55 -4.32 2.99
C GLY A 616 -26.01 -4.70 3.28
N GLN A 617 -26.48 -4.45 4.51
CA GLN A 617 -27.85 -4.70 4.98
C GLN A 617 -28.42 -3.44 5.64
N GLY A 618 -29.64 -3.03 5.27
CA GLY A 618 -30.33 -1.86 5.85
C GLY A 618 -31.05 -1.03 4.78
N GLU A 619 -32.21 -0.45 5.10
CA GLU A 619 -33.05 0.30 4.14
C GLU A 619 -33.23 -0.45 2.80
N VAL A 620 -33.42 -1.77 2.84
CA VAL A 620 -33.32 -2.63 1.64
C VAL A 620 -34.29 -2.19 0.55
N ALA A 621 -35.52 -1.85 0.91
CA ALA A 621 -36.54 -1.39 -0.02
C ALA A 621 -36.16 -0.07 -0.72
N ALA A 622 -35.79 0.96 0.07
CA ALA A 622 -35.44 2.28 -0.44
C ALA A 622 -34.18 2.25 -1.31
N VAL A 623 -33.17 1.48 -0.88
CA VAL A 623 -31.93 1.30 -1.63
C VAL A 623 -32.16 0.52 -2.92
N THR A 624 -32.92 -0.59 -2.88
CA THR A 624 -33.25 -1.37 -4.09
C THR A 624 -33.95 -0.47 -5.10
N ARG A 625 -34.87 0.39 -4.64
CA ARG A 625 -35.55 1.37 -5.50
C ARG A 625 -34.61 2.36 -6.14
N GLU A 626 -33.66 2.90 -5.40
CA GLU A 626 -32.69 3.84 -5.96
C GLU A 626 -31.73 3.16 -6.95
N VAL A 627 -31.30 1.93 -6.66
CA VAL A 627 -30.46 1.11 -7.56
C VAL A 627 -31.19 0.83 -8.87
N VAL A 628 -32.44 0.36 -8.79
CA VAL A 628 -33.30 0.08 -9.95
C VAL A 628 -33.60 1.37 -10.73
N ARG A 629 -33.81 2.50 -10.04
CA ARG A 629 -34.03 3.82 -10.68
C ARG A 629 -32.84 4.31 -11.48
N ARG A 630 -31.61 4.10 -10.98
CA ARG A 630 -30.38 4.49 -11.68
C ARG A 630 -30.05 3.58 -12.85
N ALA A 631 -30.34 2.28 -12.72
CA ALA A 631 -30.01 1.30 -13.75
C ALA A 631 -30.92 1.39 -14.98
N GLU A 632 -32.23 1.58 -14.79
CA GLU A 632 -33.19 1.70 -15.88
C GLU A 632 -33.92 3.04 -15.77
N PRO A 633 -33.55 4.06 -16.57
CA PRO A 633 -34.19 5.37 -16.55
C PRO A 633 -35.66 5.33 -16.99
N ASP A 634 -36.02 4.40 -17.88
CA ASP A 634 -37.37 4.25 -18.40
C ASP A 634 -38.29 3.61 -17.34
N VAL A 635 -39.34 4.34 -16.95
CA VAL A 635 -40.29 3.90 -15.92
C VAL A 635 -41.07 2.66 -16.36
N ALA A 636 -41.36 2.50 -17.66
CA ALA A 636 -42.18 1.41 -18.16
C ALA A 636 -41.46 0.05 -18.15
N ARG A 637 -40.13 0.05 -18.19
CA ARG A 637 -39.31 -1.18 -18.21
C ARG A 637 -38.72 -1.50 -16.83
N ARG A 638 -38.98 -0.68 -15.84
CA ARG A 638 -38.36 -0.76 -14.52
C ARG A 638 -39.14 -1.73 -13.63
N PRO A 639 -38.47 -2.70 -12.98
CA PRO A 639 -39.10 -3.52 -11.92
C PRO A 639 -39.87 -2.65 -10.92
N VAL A 640 -41.09 -3.07 -10.60
CA VAL A 640 -42.00 -2.31 -9.73
C VAL A 640 -41.73 -2.68 -8.29
N ILE A 641 -41.53 -1.68 -7.45
CA ILE A 641 -41.16 -1.88 -6.04
C ILE A 641 -42.30 -1.38 -5.15
N HIS A 642 -42.85 -2.31 -4.37
CA HIS A 642 -43.89 -2.09 -3.38
C HIS A 642 -43.28 -2.19 -1.98
N VAL A 643 -43.72 -1.31 -1.07
CA VAL A 643 -43.30 -1.35 0.33
C VAL A 643 -44.55 -1.24 1.20
N GLY A 644 -44.86 -2.32 1.91
CA GLY A 644 -46.02 -2.51 2.79
C GLY A 644 -45.69 -2.25 4.24
#